data_AF-A0AAX4PD28-F1
#
_entry.id   AF-A0AAX4PD28-F1
#
_cell.length_a   1.000
_cell.length_b   1.000
_cell.length_c   1.000
_cell.angle_alpha   90.00
_cell.angle_beta   90.00
_cell.angle_gamma   90.00
#
_symmetry.space_group_name_H-M   'P 1'
#
loop_
_entity.id
_entity.type
_entity.pdbx_description
1 polymer ?
#
loop_
_entity_poly.entity_id
_entity_poly.type
_entity_poly.pdbx_seq_one_letter_code
_entity_poly.pdbx_strand_id
1 'polypeptide(L)'
;MATPTGGKTPIMPALEALLQQTANVAANADPLGLPSIERGVDQLVEATARLAKRSSRTQQTNEALSAARLLASEGIDTQLLNRDLREVEIQPTLEEVLPESCSLEEWLAQVQEVSVLSAVRDSQASTQETFKQKLSDITSLEWQNARNKFVQSSQAPQAKVYQDGGSSGMEEDGQDPTISPRAASFIEVVRKVNRAMASGIPYDALREVSRANQEMAQQDRHGGAQPATNTSLQSLWQVVSSVLSPARPGHQPESKEEIASMRASLCKSARRHLERDYATYVNEEIEQHPQLAMLGGSPSRLQQIRAFLRIRFSDKGALDFDVAGGIDTFWHQLYFCFRCGYIQEAIELVESVGEGLVAGDVHAANVSSLPDYIREWQEKGELGASNQAMVRLDGERILREQDRSSFGKNQYRILIYTILCADRHLAENVLSDQYLFTNIEDFLWFKLVLVREGQLTTLTSSTYTHEEPHRLAELQQQLAQYPANYYTRDGKEPLLYAILLLLTLQFEGCVQYLATYSPGGGLGGDQAYPYAIEAVHLCVIFSYYGVFELGTDIRSRGSALCSDIVHDYGQNFAVRDPATAFEYYCLAAEVKGGGYVSVIQTQGQLLRELLNQSRAFGTLLGAGGSGSGAVLSKLKPDKQQRQDIIVSAAVGCVQNAQFHEAMELFMHAGKPFNALEIINKRYSDAISAAAAEPGQGVDLDDLEQRGNAALQDLESQQEVDIRSKREEVGAFETLLLARKLFRAFREGAYKECFGLLPEFSFLPIRPEQVSKFASDAGGLHIAVKEKLPQIVKIAGIAISEVMQERRATQRTPTAASMISSSSQELKTRLHALALYSGYVKIIPESVATELNIILNGLT
;
A
#
# COMPACT_ATOMS: atom_id res chain seq x y z
N MET A 1 48.34 -74.36 16.88
CA MET A 1 48.87 -75.09 18.06
C MET A 1 48.66 -74.21 19.29
N ALA A 2 47.96 -74.75 20.28
CA ALA A 2 47.98 -74.49 21.74
C ALA A 2 48.08 -73.03 22.30
N THR A 3 46.93 -72.52 22.78
CA THR A 3 46.55 -72.07 24.16
C THR A 3 47.61 -71.53 25.18
N PRO A 4 47.21 -70.97 26.35
CA PRO A 4 46.88 -69.57 26.65
C PRO A 4 47.71 -69.00 27.85
N THR A 5 47.68 -67.68 28.11
CA THR A 5 48.00 -67.17 29.46
C THR A 5 47.20 -65.91 29.76
N GLY A 6 46.22 -66.05 30.65
CA GLY A 6 45.55 -64.92 31.30
C GLY A 6 46.44 -64.33 32.41
N GLY A 7 46.56 -63.01 32.42
CA GLY A 7 47.14 -62.22 33.50
C GLY A 7 46.11 -61.21 34.03
N LYS A 8 45.77 -61.33 35.31
CA LYS A 8 44.95 -60.37 36.08
C LYS A 8 45.83 -59.24 36.62
N THR A 9 45.38 -57.99 36.50
CA THR A 9 45.72 -56.81 37.34
C THR A 9 44.64 -55.73 37.14
N PRO A 10 44.39 -54.80 38.09
CA PRO A 10 43.94 -55.00 39.47
C PRO A 10 42.65 -54.18 39.78
N ILE A 11 41.71 -54.75 40.56
CA ILE A 11 40.42 -54.10 40.91
C ILE A 11 40.56 -53.13 42.12
N MET A 12 41.69 -53.11 42.81
CA MET A 12 41.85 -52.34 44.06
C MET A 12 41.87 -50.81 43.94
N PRO A 13 42.55 -50.15 42.97
CA PRO A 13 42.58 -48.68 42.95
C PRO A 13 41.23 -48.05 42.60
N ALA A 14 40.39 -48.77 41.86
CA ALA A 14 39.04 -48.32 41.53
C ALA A 14 38.10 -48.40 42.73
N LEU A 15 38.24 -49.42 43.59
CA LEU A 15 37.43 -49.56 44.79
C LEU A 15 37.81 -48.51 45.85
N GLU A 16 39.10 -48.18 45.95
CA GLU A 16 39.63 -47.17 46.87
C GLU A 16 39.22 -45.75 46.46
N ALA A 17 39.19 -45.46 45.15
CA ALA A 17 38.63 -44.23 44.59
C ALA A 17 37.12 -44.10 44.83
N LEU A 18 36.37 -45.21 44.73
CA LEU A 18 34.93 -45.24 45.02
C LEU A 18 34.64 -45.07 46.51
N LEU A 19 35.52 -45.57 47.37
CA LEU A 19 35.42 -45.43 48.83
C LEU A 19 35.77 -44.00 49.28
N GLN A 20 36.73 -43.34 48.62
CA GLN A 20 37.00 -41.91 48.81
C GLN A 20 35.86 -41.02 48.28
N GLN A 21 35.24 -41.38 47.14
CA GLN A 21 34.06 -40.67 46.64
C GLN A 21 32.85 -40.81 47.57
N THR A 22 32.59 -42.00 48.12
CA THR A 22 31.48 -42.19 49.06
C THR A 22 31.74 -41.52 50.42
N ALA A 23 32.98 -41.49 50.88
CA ALA A 23 33.37 -40.75 52.09
C ALA A 23 33.20 -39.23 51.93
N ASN A 24 33.53 -38.67 50.77
CA ASN A 24 33.34 -37.24 50.49
C ASN A 24 31.86 -36.86 50.34
N VAL A 25 31.02 -37.76 49.81
CA VAL A 25 29.56 -37.55 49.73
C VAL A 25 28.91 -37.61 51.13
N ALA A 26 29.43 -38.44 52.03
CA ALA A 26 28.95 -38.50 53.41
C ALA A 26 29.40 -37.29 54.26
N ALA A 27 30.55 -36.68 53.94
CA ALA A 27 31.08 -35.52 54.65
C ALA A 27 30.33 -34.20 54.34
N ASN A 28 29.63 -34.13 53.20
CA ASN A 28 28.90 -32.93 52.74
C ASN A 28 27.36 -33.05 52.88
N ALA A 29 26.88 -33.83 53.86
CA ALA A 29 25.46 -33.98 54.14
C ALA A 29 24.96 -32.91 55.13
N ASP A 30 23.90 -32.20 54.75
CA ASP A 30 23.14 -31.30 55.64
C ASP A 30 22.50 -32.07 56.82
N PRO A 31 22.03 -31.40 57.91
CA PRO A 31 21.50 -32.07 59.11
C PRO A 31 20.27 -32.97 58.90
N LEU A 32 19.73 -33.06 57.68
CA LEU A 32 18.67 -33.98 57.26
C LEU A 32 19.16 -35.18 56.42
N GLY A 33 20.48 -35.36 56.25
CA GLY A 33 21.08 -36.58 55.71
C GLY A 33 20.91 -36.80 54.19
N LEU A 34 20.71 -35.73 53.41
CA LEU A 34 20.65 -35.80 51.95
C LEU A 34 21.96 -35.30 51.32
N PRO A 35 22.47 -35.96 50.25
CA PRO A 35 23.71 -35.55 49.61
C PRO A 35 23.52 -34.24 48.82
N SER A 36 24.42 -33.27 49.04
CA SER A 36 24.46 -32.03 48.24
C SER A 36 24.96 -32.35 46.82
N ILE A 37 24.12 -32.07 45.82
CA ILE A 37 24.42 -32.27 44.39
C ILE A 37 24.80 -30.90 43.82
N GLU A 38 26.08 -30.72 43.46
CA GLU A 38 26.50 -29.57 42.64
C GLU A 38 25.91 -29.73 41.24
N ARG A 39 24.88 -28.92 40.93
CA ARG A 39 24.27 -28.87 39.61
C ARG A 39 25.01 -27.86 38.75
N GLY A 40 25.32 -28.23 37.51
CA GLY A 40 25.82 -27.27 36.52
C GLY A 40 24.81 -26.16 36.23
N VAL A 41 25.29 -25.00 35.77
CA VAL A 41 24.47 -23.79 35.53
C VAL A 41 23.23 -24.08 34.67
N ASP A 42 23.37 -24.88 33.61
CA ASP A 42 22.24 -25.24 32.73
C ASP A 42 21.16 -26.06 33.46
N GLN A 43 21.56 -26.95 34.37
CA GLN A 43 20.64 -27.75 35.17
C GLN A 43 19.98 -26.94 36.29
N LEU A 44 20.65 -25.90 36.80
CA LEU A 44 20.07 -24.92 37.73
C LEU A 44 19.05 -24.03 37.04
N VAL A 45 19.30 -23.60 35.80
CA VAL A 45 18.34 -22.82 35.00
C VAL A 45 17.08 -23.64 34.71
N GLU A 46 17.22 -24.92 34.35
CA GLU A 46 16.05 -25.76 34.08
C GLU A 46 15.27 -26.10 35.36
N ALA A 47 15.97 -26.31 36.48
CA ALA A 47 15.36 -26.56 37.78
C ALA A 47 14.66 -25.32 38.35
N THR A 48 15.25 -24.14 38.20
CA THR A 48 14.64 -22.85 38.61
C THR A 48 13.43 -22.52 37.73
N ALA A 49 13.48 -22.78 36.42
CA ALA A 49 12.32 -22.64 35.55
C ALA A 49 11.17 -23.58 35.95
N ARG A 50 11.48 -24.82 36.37
CA ARG A 50 10.48 -25.78 36.89
C ARG A 50 9.95 -25.39 38.27
N LEU A 51 10.78 -24.81 39.14
CA LEU A 51 10.37 -24.34 40.46
C LEU A 51 9.55 -23.05 40.37
N ALA A 52 9.89 -22.11 39.49
CA ALA A 52 9.10 -20.91 39.21
C ALA A 52 7.69 -21.27 38.71
N LYS A 53 7.58 -22.27 37.82
CA LYS A 53 6.28 -22.82 37.37
C LYS A 53 5.47 -23.52 38.47
N ARG A 54 6.11 -23.97 39.55
CA ARG A 54 5.46 -24.63 40.70
C ARG A 54 5.12 -23.67 41.83
N SER A 55 5.98 -22.69 42.11
CA SER A 55 5.79 -21.68 43.14
C SER A 55 4.59 -20.78 42.81
N SER A 56 4.42 -20.38 41.55
CA SER A 56 3.23 -19.61 41.12
C SER A 56 1.92 -20.35 41.31
N ARG A 57 1.94 -21.68 41.40
CA ARG A 57 0.73 -22.53 41.41
C ARG A 57 0.30 -22.99 42.81
N THR A 58 1.16 -22.93 43.82
CA THR A 58 0.96 -23.69 45.07
C THR A 58 0.66 -22.82 46.30
N GLN A 59 1.00 -21.53 46.32
CA GLN A 59 0.69 -20.64 47.44
C GLN A 59 -0.64 -19.87 47.31
N GLN A 60 -1.25 -19.82 46.12
CA GLN A 60 -2.42 -18.95 45.87
C GLN A 60 -3.79 -19.65 45.98
N THR A 61 -3.90 -20.97 46.14
CA THR A 61 -5.17 -21.64 45.80
C THR A 61 -6.23 -21.67 46.90
N ASN A 62 -5.90 -21.55 48.19
CA ASN A 62 -6.91 -21.65 49.26
C ASN A 62 -7.24 -20.30 49.90
N GLU A 63 -6.25 -19.47 50.24
CA GLU A 63 -6.47 -18.15 50.84
C GLU A 63 -7.03 -17.14 49.83
N ALA A 64 -6.54 -17.16 48.59
CA ALA A 64 -7.08 -16.30 47.53
C ALA A 64 -8.52 -16.69 47.14
N LEU A 65 -8.90 -17.96 47.33
CA LEU A 65 -10.26 -18.44 47.05
C LEU A 65 -11.25 -18.02 48.14
N SER A 66 -10.81 -17.95 49.41
CA SER A 66 -11.60 -17.33 50.50
C SER A 66 -11.71 -15.81 50.35
N ALA A 67 -10.62 -15.13 49.98
CA ALA A 67 -10.61 -13.68 49.74
C ALA A 67 -11.47 -13.32 48.51
N ALA A 68 -11.38 -14.11 47.43
CA ALA A 68 -12.21 -13.92 46.24
C ALA A 68 -13.71 -14.15 46.53
N ARG A 69 -14.05 -15.08 47.43
CA ARG A 69 -15.46 -15.27 47.84
C ARG A 69 -15.99 -14.09 48.65
N LEU A 70 -15.19 -13.47 49.52
CA LEU A 70 -15.57 -12.28 50.30
C LEU A 70 -15.72 -11.04 49.41
N LEU A 71 -14.85 -10.85 48.43
CA LEU A 71 -14.92 -9.73 47.49
C LEU A 71 -16.09 -9.88 46.50
N ALA A 72 -16.38 -11.11 46.08
CA ALA A 72 -17.55 -11.41 45.25
C ALA A 72 -18.87 -11.18 45.99
N SER A 73 -18.93 -11.39 47.32
CA SER A 73 -20.13 -11.08 48.10
C SER A 73 -20.42 -9.58 48.23
N GLU A 74 -19.40 -8.71 48.08
CA GLU A 74 -19.55 -7.25 48.06
C GLU A 74 -19.80 -6.69 46.65
N GLY A 75 -20.06 -7.56 45.65
CA GLY A 75 -20.38 -7.17 44.28
C GLY A 75 -19.17 -6.73 43.44
N ILE A 76 -17.95 -6.98 43.92
CA ILE A 76 -16.71 -6.69 43.18
C ILE A 76 -16.36 -7.91 42.33
N ASP A 77 -16.27 -7.72 41.02
CA ASP A 77 -15.91 -8.79 40.08
C ASP A 77 -14.41 -9.14 40.22
N THR A 78 -14.16 -10.21 40.97
CA THR A 78 -12.81 -10.67 41.29
C THR A 78 -12.02 -11.19 40.10
N GLN A 79 -12.68 -11.55 38.98
CA GLN A 79 -12.02 -12.00 37.76
C GLN A 79 -11.58 -10.81 36.90
N LEU A 80 -12.43 -9.78 36.81
CA LEU A 80 -12.04 -8.49 36.25
C LEU A 80 -10.92 -7.86 37.07
N LEU A 81 -11.02 -7.86 38.40
CA LEU A 81 -9.95 -7.36 39.27
C LEU A 81 -8.65 -8.16 39.12
N ASN A 82 -8.71 -9.49 38.98
CA ASN A 82 -7.52 -10.31 38.71
C ASN A 82 -6.94 -10.10 37.31
N ARG A 83 -7.80 -9.85 36.31
CA ARG A 83 -7.38 -9.55 34.95
C ARG A 83 -6.77 -8.16 34.88
N ASP A 84 -7.39 -7.16 35.51
CA ASP A 84 -6.87 -5.82 35.63
C ASP A 84 -5.59 -5.81 36.49
N LEU A 85 -5.47 -6.66 37.53
CA LEU A 85 -4.22 -6.90 38.27
C LEU A 85 -3.15 -7.63 37.45
N ARG A 86 -3.53 -8.44 36.45
CA ARG A 86 -2.62 -9.11 35.50
C ARG A 86 -2.26 -8.24 34.31
N GLU A 87 -3.12 -7.31 33.89
CA GLU A 87 -2.77 -6.25 32.95
C GLU A 87 -1.92 -5.18 33.65
N VAL A 88 -2.11 -5.02 34.96
CA VAL A 88 -1.22 -4.29 35.89
C VAL A 88 -0.14 -5.22 36.45
N GLU A 89 0.09 -6.44 35.91
CA GLU A 89 1.37 -7.12 36.12
C GLU A 89 2.41 -6.21 35.48
N ILE A 90 2.99 -5.41 36.36
CA ILE A 90 4.19 -4.61 36.21
C ILE A 90 5.05 -5.42 35.25
N GLN A 91 5.33 -4.87 34.05
CA GLN A 91 6.55 -5.22 33.33
C GLN A 91 7.58 -5.49 34.41
N PRO A 92 8.34 -6.60 34.43
CA PRO A 92 9.38 -6.74 35.43
C PRO A 92 10.44 -5.65 35.15
N THR A 93 10.15 -4.40 35.50
CA THR A 93 11.05 -3.54 36.20
C THR A 93 11.60 -4.45 37.27
N LEU A 94 12.90 -4.72 37.18
CA LEU A 94 13.67 -5.31 38.26
C LEU A 94 13.33 -4.49 39.51
N GLU A 95 12.27 -4.87 40.20
CA GLU A 95 12.00 -4.39 41.53
C GLU A 95 13.11 -5.04 42.34
N GLU A 96 13.99 -4.19 42.87
CA GLU A 96 15.10 -4.60 43.73
C GLU A 96 14.52 -5.26 44.97
N VAL A 97 14.19 -6.56 44.87
CA VAL A 97 13.93 -7.38 46.04
C VAL A 97 15.29 -7.68 46.65
N LEU A 98 15.75 -6.74 47.47
CA LEU A 98 16.92 -6.91 48.32
C LEU A 98 16.55 -7.86 49.46
N PRO A 99 17.30 -8.95 49.67
CA PRO A 99 17.28 -9.65 50.95
C PRO A 99 17.84 -8.73 52.03
N GLU A 100 17.25 -8.70 53.22
CA GLU A 100 17.65 -7.83 54.35
C GLU A 100 19.08 -8.09 54.90
N SER A 101 19.89 -8.93 54.25
CA SER A 101 21.31 -9.14 54.57
C SER A 101 22.12 -9.60 53.35
N CYS A 102 22.54 -8.66 52.50
CA CYS A 102 23.54 -8.92 51.45
C CYS A 102 24.85 -8.18 51.77
N SER A 103 25.98 -8.84 51.55
CA SER A 103 27.30 -8.20 51.63
C SER A 103 27.52 -7.25 50.43
N LEU A 104 28.35 -6.21 50.58
CA LEU A 104 28.61 -5.21 49.53
C LEU A 104 29.15 -5.84 48.23
N GLU A 105 29.94 -6.91 48.35
CA GLU A 105 30.51 -7.63 47.20
C GLU A 105 29.45 -8.41 46.42
N GLU A 106 28.50 -9.04 47.11
CA GLU A 106 27.36 -9.73 46.46
C GLU A 106 26.44 -8.73 45.76
N TRP A 107 26.21 -7.55 46.36
CA TRP A 107 25.44 -6.48 45.72
C TRP A 107 26.13 -5.97 44.45
N LEU A 108 27.43 -5.71 44.49
CA LEU A 108 28.19 -5.26 43.32
C LEU A 108 28.21 -6.31 42.20
N ALA A 109 28.35 -7.59 42.55
CA ALA A 109 28.31 -8.69 41.58
C ALA A 109 26.93 -8.79 40.90
N GLN A 110 25.84 -8.63 41.67
CA GLN A 110 24.50 -8.70 41.12
C GLN A 110 24.14 -7.49 40.26
N VAL A 111 24.56 -6.28 40.65
CA VAL A 111 24.41 -5.07 39.81
C VAL A 111 25.21 -5.22 38.50
N GLN A 112 26.42 -5.80 38.58
CA GLN A 112 27.22 -6.08 37.39
C GLN A 112 26.51 -7.09 36.47
N GLU A 113 25.96 -8.17 37.02
CA GLU A 113 25.24 -9.19 36.24
C GLU A 113 24.00 -8.60 35.57
N VAL A 114 23.18 -7.84 36.31
CA VAL A 114 22.00 -7.16 35.76
C VAL A 114 22.39 -6.15 34.67
N SER A 115 23.46 -5.38 34.87
CA SER A 115 23.96 -4.44 33.87
C SER A 115 24.51 -5.13 32.62
N VAL A 116 25.12 -6.31 32.77
CA VAL A 116 25.57 -7.11 31.62
C VAL A 116 24.37 -7.67 30.86
N LEU A 117 23.37 -8.19 31.55
CA LEU A 117 22.16 -8.74 30.94
C LEU A 117 21.33 -7.67 30.21
N SER A 118 21.22 -6.45 30.78
CA SER A 118 20.56 -5.33 30.10
C SER A 118 21.34 -4.90 28.86
N ALA A 119 22.66 -4.75 28.96
CA ALA A 119 23.50 -4.40 27.81
C ALA A 119 23.43 -5.46 26.69
N VAL A 120 23.35 -6.75 27.03
CA VAL A 120 23.15 -7.83 26.05
C VAL A 120 21.78 -7.74 25.38
N ARG A 121 20.71 -7.49 26.14
CA ARG A 121 19.36 -7.31 25.56
C ARG A 121 19.30 -6.10 24.64
N ASP A 122 19.87 -4.98 25.06
CA ASP A 122 19.89 -3.76 24.26
C ASP A 122 20.72 -3.94 22.99
N SER A 123 21.87 -4.62 23.09
CA SER A 123 22.68 -5.00 21.93
C SER A 123 21.92 -5.94 20.98
N GLN A 124 21.19 -6.92 21.51
CA GLN A 124 20.38 -7.84 20.71
C GLN A 124 19.23 -7.11 20.01
N ALA A 125 18.50 -6.24 20.71
CA ALA A 125 17.42 -5.44 20.15
C ALA A 125 17.95 -4.48 19.06
N SER A 126 19.06 -3.80 19.33
CA SER A 126 19.72 -2.91 18.37
C SER A 126 20.23 -3.67 17.14
N THR A 127 20.79 -4.86 17.32
CA THR A 127 21.26 -5.71 16.21
C THR A 127 20.09 -6.20 15.35
N GLN A 128 18.98 -6.60 15.96
CA GLN A 128 17.77 -7.00 15.23
C GLN A 128 17.21 -5.83 14.41
N GLU A 129 17.17 -4.63 14.98
CA GLU A 129 16.70 -3.45 14.26
C GLU A 129 17.62 -3.08 13.10
N THR A 130 18.93 -3.06 13.34
CA THR A 130 19.94 -2.81 12.29
C THR A 130 19.88 -3.86 11.18
N PHE A 131 19.64 -5.13 11.52
CA PHE A 131 19.48 -6.20 10.55
C PHE A 131 18.21 -6.01 9.71
N LYS A 132 17.08 -5.67 10.34
CA LYS A 132 15.82 -5.36 9.63
C LYS A 132 15.99 -4.18 8.68
N GLN A 133 16.66 -3.12 9.11
CA GLN A 133 16.95 -1.96 8.27
C GLN A 133 17.81 -2.34 7.07
N LYS A 134 18.93 -3.05 7.28
CA LYS A 134 19.78 -3.52 6.17
C LYS A 134 19.05 -4.47 5.22
N LEU A 135 18.21 -5.36 5.74
CA LEU A 135 17.40 -6.24 4.92
C LEU A 135 16.43 -5.43 4.07
N SER A 136 15.76 -4.43 4.64
CA SER A 136 14.90 -3.50 3.92
C SER A 136 15.65 -2.71 2.84
N ASP A 137 16.87 -2.27 3.11
CA ASP A 137 17.68 -1.55 2.14
C ASP A 137 18.05 -2.45 0.96
N ILE A 138 18.50 -3.68 1.23
CA ILE A 138 18.86 -4.65 0.18
C ILE A 138 17.63 -5.01 -0.65
N THR A 139 16.51 -5.33 -0.01
CA THR A 139 15.27 -5.66 -0.74
C THR A 139 14.78 -4.47 -1.57
N SER A 140 14.92 -3.24 -1.06
CA SER A 140 14.59 -2.03 -1.82
C SER A 140 15.49 -1.83 -3.04
N LEU A 141 16.79 -2.11 -2.93
CA LEU A 141 17.76 -1.99 -4.03
C LEU A 141 17.53 -3.07 -5.08
N GLU A 142 17.31 -4.31 -4.66
CA GLU A 142 16.94 -5.42 -5.55
C GLU A 142 15.63 -5.11 -6.28
N TRP A 143 14.64 -4.57 -5.57
CA TRP A 143 13.39 -4.11 -6.14
C TRP A 143 13.61 -2.99 -7.16
N GLN A 144 14.38 -1.95 -6.84
CA GLN A 144 14.70 -0.87 -7.78
C GLN A 144 15.41 -1.39 -9.04
N ASN A 145 16.34 -2.34 -8.88
CA ASN A 145 17.04 -2.96 -9.99
C ASN A 145 16.12 -3.83 -10.85
N ALA A 146 15.19 -4.57 -10.24
CA ALA A 146 14.17 -5.34 -10.95
C ALA A 146 13.20 -4.40 -11.68
N ARG A 147 12.74 -3.34 -11.01
CA ARG A 147 11.88 -2.27 -11.52
C ARG A 147 12.47 -1.60 -12.76
N ASN A 148 13.74 -1.18 -12.72
CA ASN A 148 14.40 -0.54 -13.86
C ASN A 148 14.46 -1.46 -15.10
N LYS A 149 14.67 -2.76 -14.88
CA LYS A 149 14.69 -3.75 -15.98
C LYS A 149 13.28 -4.13 -16.42
N PHE A 150 12.32 -4.19 -15.50
CA PHE A 150 10.91 -4.38 -15.78
C PHE A 150 10.41 -3.30 -16.74
N VAL A 151 10.71 -2.02 -16.48
CA VAL A 151 10.38 -0.90 -17.38
C VAL A 151 10.94 -1.17 -18.77
N GLN A 152 12.23 -1.51 -18.86
CA GLN A 152 12.89 -1.80 -20.14
C GLN A 152 12.25 -2.99 -20.88
N SER A 153 11.84 -4.04 -20.18
CA SER A 153 11.20 -5.21 -20.80
C SER A 153 9.71 -5.04 -21.11
N SER A 154 9.03 -4.13 -20.41
CA SER A 154 7.63 -3.80 -20.66
C SER A 154 7.46 -2.98 -21.95
N GLN A 155 8.54 -2.36 -22.42
CA GLN A 155 8.68 -1.85 -23.77
C GLN A 155 8.99 -3.04 -24.71
N ALA A 156 8.00 -3.52 -25.46
CA ALA A 156 8.25 -4.57 -26.46
C ALA A 156 9.28 -4.08 -27.52
N PRO A 157 10.03 -5.00 -28.15
CA PRO A 157 11.33 -4.71 -28.76
C PRO A 157 11.19 -3.71 -29.91
N GLN A 158 12.14 -2.76 -29.99
CA GLN A 158 12.37 -2.02 -31.21
C GLN A 158 12.58 -3.04 -32.34
N ALA A 159 11.59 -3.17 -33.22
CA ALA A 159 11.75 -3.91 -34.46
C ALA A 159 13.03 -3.38 -35.10
N LYS A 160 14.00 -4.29 -35.31
CA LYS A 160 15.25 -4.04 -36.03
C LYS A 160 14.94 -3.13 -37.21
N VAL A 161 15.36 -1.87 -37.10
CA VAL A 161 15.48 -0.95 -38.22
C VAL A 161 16.63 -1.52 -39.07
N TYR A 162 16.33 -2.55 -39.83
CA TYR A 162 17.11 -2.85 -41.01
C TYR A 162 16.80 -1.71 -41.99
N GLN A 163 17.78 -0.82 -42.09
CA GLN A 163 18.14 -0.24 -43.37
C GLN A 163 18.10 -1.34 -44.43
N ASP A 164 17.05 -1.37 -45.24
CA ASP A 164 17.23 -1.55 -46.67
C ASP A 164 16.15 -0.80 -47.44
N GLY A 165 16.57 -0.16 -48.53
CA GLY A 165 15.77 0.77 -49.30
C GLY A 165 14.63 0.07 -50.06
N GLY A 166 13.44 0.65 -50.00
CA GLY A 166 12.31 0.21 -50.81
C GLY A 166 11.07 1.07 -50.58
N SER A 167 10.88 2.06 -51.45
CA SER A 167 9.64 2.84 -51.55
C SER A 167 8.49 1.94 -52.02
N SER A 168 7.42 1.84 -51.22
CA SER A 168 6.05 1.65 -51.73
C SER A 168 4.97 1.82 -50.65
N GLY A 169 4.04 2.75 -50.90
CA GLY A 169 2.59 2.55 -50.74
C GLY A 169 1.98 2.47 -49.33
N MET A 170 1.18 3.49 -48.99
CA MET A 170 0.25 3.53 -47.86
C MET A 170 -0.81 2.41 -47.89
N GLU A 171 -1.07 1.80 -46.74
CA GLU A 171 -2.43 1.56 -46.22
C GLU A 171 -2.43 1.84 -44.71
N GLU A 172 -3.41 2.64 -44.26
CA GLU A 172 -3.67 2.96 -42.86
C GLU A 172 -4.27 1.75 -42.14
N ASP A 173 -3.48 1.04 -41.34
CA ASP A 173 -4.00 0.26 -40.21
C ASP A 173 -3.34 0.81 -38.94
N GLY A 174 -4.17 1.35 -38.04
CA GLY A 174 -3.77 2.24 -36.93
C GLY A 174 -3.11 1.55 -35.74
N GLN A 175 -2.37 0.45 -35.95
CA GLN A 175 -1.64 -0.24 -34.89
C GLN A 175 -0.17 0.17 -34.89
N ASP A 176 0.24 0.82 -33.79
CA ASP A 176 1.64 1.17 -33.56
C ASP A 176 2.48 -0.13 -33.46
N PRO A 177 3.45 -0.38 -34.37
CA PRO A 177 4.15 -1.68 -34.50
C PRO A 177 5.04 -2.03 -33.29
N THR A 178 5.05 -1.19 -32.27
CA THR A 178 5.85 -1.30 -31.04
C THR A 178 5.06 -1.84 -29.84
N ILE A 179 3.73 -1.89 -29.91
CA ILE A 179 2.87 -2.37 -28.82
C ILE A 179 2.45 -3.81 -29.14
N SER A 180 2.68 -4.75 -28.22
CA SER A 180 2.21 -6.12 -28.43
C SER A 180 0.67 -6.17 -28.50
N PRO A 181 0.07 -7.07 -29.29
CA PRO A 181 -1.40 -7.19 -29.38
C PRO A 181 -2.02 -7.46 -28.01
N ARG A 182 -1.29 -8.17 -27.16
CA ARG A 182 -1.64 -8.42 -25.76
C ARG A 182 -1.72 -7.12 -24.96
N ALA A 183 -0.68 -6.29 -24.98
CA ALA A 183 -0.69 -4.98 -24.32
C ALA A 183 -1.81 -4.07 -24.86
N ALA A 184 -2.04 -4.05 -26.18
CA ALA A 184 -3.11 -3.27 -26.79
C ALA A 184 -4.51 -3.68 -26.28
N SER A 185 -4.76 -4.98 -26.13
CA SER A 185 -6.03 -5.47 -25.57
C SER A 185 -6.26 -5.01 -24.12
N PHE A 186 -5.22 -5.02 -23.30
CA PHE A 186 -5.31 -4.58 -21.91
C PHE A 186 -5.41 -3.06 -21.75
N ILE A 187 -4.74 -2.28 -22.61
CA ILE A 187 -4.90 -0.82 -22.67
C ILE A 187 -6.37 -0.46 -22.96
N GLU A 188 -7.05 -1.21 -23.83
CA GLU A 188 -8.47 -0.96 -24.12
C GLU A 188 -9.38 -1.29 -22.92
N VAL A 189 -9.05 -2.33 -22.14
CA VAL A 189 -9.73 -2.60 -20.88
C VAL A 189 -9.52 -1.44 -19.89
N VAL A 190 -8.30 -0.94 -19.77
CA VAL A 190 -7.95 0.22 -18.91
C VAL A 190 -8.75 1.45 -19.29
N ARG A 191 -8.86 1.77 -20.59
CA ARG A 191 -9.69 2.88 -21.10
C ARG A 191 -11.15 2.72 -20.69
N LYS A 192 -11.70 1.51 -20.81
CA LYS A 192 -13.09 1.23 -20.42
C LYS A 192 -13.28 1.33 -18.90
N VAL A 193 -12.32 0.87 -18.09
CA VAL A 193 -12.32 1.03 -16.63
C VAL A 193 -12.31 2.51 -16.25
N ASN A 194 -11.44 3.32 -16.86
CA ASN A 194 -11.39 4.76 -16.64
C ASN A 194 -12.71 5.45 -16.99
N ARG A 195 -13.32 5.09 -18.13
CA ARG A 195 -14.66 5.61 -18.51
C ARG A 195 -15.74 5.20 -17.51
N ALA A 196 -15.71 3.96 -17.03
CA ALA A 196 -16.65 3.44 -16.05
C ALA A 196 -16.56 4.18 -14.71
N MET A 197 -15.33 4.44 -14.24
CA MET A 197 -15.09 5.26 -13.04
C MET A 197 -15.55 6.70 -13.24
N ALA A 198 -15.30 7.29 -14.42
CA ALA A 198 -15.75 8.64 -14.75
C ALA A 198 -17.28 8.74 -14.77
N SER A 199 -17.98 7.77 -15.37
CA SER A 199 -19.45 7.80 -15.48
C SER A 199 -20.17 7.28 -14.23
N GLY A 200 -19.46 6.64 -13.29
CA GLY A 200 -20.06 5.94 -12.15
C GLY A 200 -20.90 4.71 -12.54
N ILE A 201 -20.71 4.18 -13.76
CA ILE A 201 -21.44 3.00 -14.26
C ILE A 201 -20.50 1.81 -14.15
N PRO A 202 -20.86 0.73 -13.43
CA PRO A 202 -19.97 -0.40 -13.26
C PRO A 202 -19.69 -1.09 -14.59
N TYR A 203 -18.43 -1.48 -14.79
CA TYR A 203 -17.95 -2.18 -15.98
C TYR A 203 -17.36 -3.52 -15.57
N ASP A 204 -17.79 -4.60 -16.22
CA ASP A 204 -17.28 -5.94 -15.92
C ASP A 204 -15.94 -6.19 -16.63
N ALA A 205 -14.88 -5.66 -16.03
CA ALA A 205 -13.53 -5.75 -16.58
C ALA A 205 -13.03 -7.21 -16.60
N LEU A 206 -13.40 -8.04 -15.61
CA LEU A 206 -12.98 -9.44 -15.53
C LEU A 206 -13.50 -10.28 -16.71
N ARG A 207 -14.75 -10.06 -17.12
CA ARG A 207 -15.32 -10.74 -18.28
C ARG A 207 -14.60 -10.37 -19.58
N GLU A 208 -14.28 -9.10 -19.78
CA GLU A 208 -13.61 -8.63 -20.99
C GLU A 208 -12.14 -9.09 -21.04
N VAL A 209 -11.44 -9.08 -19.90
CA VAL A 209 -10.09 -9.67 -19.80
C VAL A 209 -10.13 -11.17 -20.06
N SER A 210 -11.11 -11.89 -19.52
CA SER A 210 -11.28 -13.32 -19.78
C SER A 210 -11.52 -13.60 -21.26
N ARG A 211 -12.36 -12.80 -21.92
CA ARG A 211 -12.64 -12.89 -23.36
C ARG A 211 -11.38 -12.64 -24.18
N ALA A 212 -10.65 -11.55 -23.91
CA ALA A 212 -9.41 -11.23 -24.61
C ALA A 212 -8.37 -12.35 -24.48
N ASN A 213 -8.21 -12.92 -23.28
CA ASN A 213 -7.30 -14.05 -23.06
C ASN A 213 -7.73 -15.32 -23.80
N GLN A 214 -9.03 -15.60 -23.90
CA GLN A 214 -9.54 -16.74 -24.66
C GLN A 214 -9.30 -16.57 -26.16
N GLU A 215 -9.55 -15.38 -26.70
CA GLU A 215 -9.31 -15.04 -28.12
C GLU A 215 -7.81 -15.19 -28.46
N MET A 216 -6.91 -14.68 -27.61
CA MET A 216 -5.46 -14.85 -27.78
C MET A 216 -5.03 -16.33 -27.69
N ALA A 217 -5.53 -17.08 -26.70
CA ALA A 217 -5.21 -18.50 -26.55
C ALA A 217 -5.69 -19.34 -27.75
N GLN A 218 -6.78 -18.94 -28.41
CA GLN A 218 -7.23 -19.57 -29.65
C GLN A 218 -6.29 -19.25 -30.81
N GLN A 219 -5.82 -18.02 -30.94
CA GLN A 219 -4.86 -17.64 -31.99
C GLN A 219 -3.54 -18.41 -31.88
N ASP A 220 -3.01 -18.58 -30.66
CA ASP A 220 -1.77 -19.33 -30.42
C ASP A 220 -1.90 -20.83 -30.80
N ARG A 221 -3.08 -21.43 -30.62
CA ARG A 221 -3.34 -22.83 -31.03
C ARG A 221 -3.37 -23.03 -32.55
N HIS A 222 -3.79 -22.02 -33.31
CA HIS A 222 -3.80 -22.08 -34.78
C HIS A 222 -2.39 -21.95 -35.37
N GLY A 223 -1.40 -21.48 -34.59
CA GLY A 223 0.01 -21.40 -34.96
C GLY A 223 0.82 -22.70 -34.81
N GLY A 224 0.17 -23.83 -34.46
CA GLY A 224 0.83 -25.14 -34.36
C GLY A 224 1.58 -25.40 -33.03
N ALA A 225 1.44 -24.53 -32.03
CA ALA A 225 1.96 -24.79 -30.69
C ALA A 225 1.11 -25.87 -30.00
N GLN A 226 1.76 -26.97 -29.55
CA GLN A 226 1.09 -27.98 -28.73
C GLN A 226 0.54 -27.34 -27.44
N PRO A 227 -0.63 -27.78 -26.93
CA PRO A 227 -1.09 -27.35 -25.62
C PRO A 227 -0.04 -27.79 -24.60
N ALA A 228 0.68 -26.84 -24.02
CA ALA A 228 1.65 -27.13 -22.98
C ALA A 228 0.91 -27.77 -21.80
N THR A 229 1.46 -28.85 -21.26
CA THR A 229 1.02 -29.52 -20.01
C THR A 229 1.23 -28.66 -18.75
N ASN A 230 1.55 -27.37 -18.93
CA ASN A 230 2.01 -26.45 -17.89
C ASN A 230 0.90 -25.43 -17.59
N THR A 231 0.91 -24.90 -16.36
CA THR A 231 0.02 -23.80 -15.97
C THR A 231 0.11 -22.63 -16.96
N SER A 232 -1.04 -22.19 -17.47
CA SER A 232 -1.14 -21.15 -18.48
C SER A 232 -1.57 -19.80 -17.89
N LEU A 233 -1.33 -18.71 -18.61
CA LEU A 233 -1.88 -17.40 -18.26
C LEU A 233 -3.42 -17.41 -18.27
N GLN A 234 -4.04 -18.26 -19.09
CA GLN A 234 -5.49 -18.46 -19.04
C GLN A 234 -5.92 -18.99 -17.67
N SER A 235 -5.21 -19.97 -17.11
CA SER A 235 -5.48 -20.50 -15.77
C SER A 235 -5.39 -19.41 -14.70
N LEU A 236 -4.34 -18.57 -14.75
CA LEU A 236 -4.18 -17.43 -13.85
C LEU A 236 -5.41 -16.50 -13.89
N TRP A 237 -5.85 -16.09 -15.08
CA TRP A 237 -6.99 -15.18 -15.23
C TRP A 237 -8.35 -15.84 -14.87
N GLN A 238 -8.48 -17.16 -15.03
CA GLN A 238 -9.65 -17.90 -14.53
C GLN A 238 -9.72 -17.91 -13.00
N VAL A 239 -8.57 -18.08 -12.33
CA VAL A 239 -8.47 -17.96 -10.86
C VAL A 239 -8.84 -16.54 -10.44
N VAL A 240 -8.26 -15.51 -11.05
CA VAL A 240 -8.59 -14.09 -10.76
C VAL A 240 -10.08 -13.84 -10.88
N SER A 241 -10.70 -14.26 -11.99
CA SER A 241 -12.13 -14.06 -12.23
C SER A 241 -13.01 -14.82 -11.23
N SER A 242 -12.59 -16.02 -10.83
CA SER A 242 -13.32 -16.83 -9.86
C SER A 242 -13.22 -16.26 -8.45
N VAL A 243 -12.00 -15.88 -8.03
CA VAL A 243 -11.71 -15.31 -6.70
C VAL A 243 -12.35 -13.94 -6.55
N LEU A 244 -12.34 -13.10 -7.57
CA LEU A 244 -12.93 -11.75 -7.51
C LEU A 244 -14.43 -11.71 -7.83
N SER A 245 -15.06 -12.84 -8.15
CA SER A 245 -16.51 -12.89 -8.46
C SER A 245 -17.45 -12.26 -7.42
N PRO A 246 -17.20 -12.30 -6.09
CA PRO A 246 -18.07 -11.65 -5.12
C PRO A 246 -17.77 -10.14 -4.95
N ALA A 247 -16.64 -9.64 -5.46
CA ALA A 247 -16.27 -8.24 -5.36
C ALA A 247 -17.05 -7.39 -6.38
N ARG A 248 -17.47 -6.19 -5.95
CA ARG A 248 -18.25 -5.29 -6.79
C ARG A 248 -17.31 -4.40 -7.63
N PRO A 249 -17.48 -4.31 -8.97
CA PRO A 249 -16.67 -3.44 -9.80
C PRO A 249 -16.81 -1.96 -9.40
N GLY A 250 -15.70 -1.26 -9.22
CA GLY A 250 -15.65 0.16 -8.87
C GLY A 250 -16.06 0.50 -7.44
N HIS A 251 -16.26 -0.51 -6.58
CA HIS A 251 -16.66 -0.32 -5.19
C HIS A 251 -15.48 -0.58 -4.25
N GLN A 252 -15.14 0.41 -3.44
CA GLN A 252 -14.20 0.24 -2.33
C GLN A 252 -15.03 -0.08 -1.07
N PRO A 253 -14.68 -1.11 -0.27
CA PRO A 253 -15.36 -1.34 1.00
C PRO A 253 -15.25 -0.09 1.88
N GLU A 254 -16.20 0.27 2.73
CA GLU A 254 -16.15 1.52 3.51
C GLU A 254 -15.96 1.28 5.01
N SER A 255 -16.33 0.10 5.53
CA SER A 255 -16.21 -0.25 6.95
C SER A 255 -15.33 -1.48 7.21
N LYS A 256 -14.95 -1.71 8.48
CA LYS A 256 -14.18 -2.89 8.89
C LYS A 256 -15.01 -4.17 8.74
N GLU A 257 -16.31 -4.08 9.00
CA GLU A 257 -17.27 -5.19 8.86
C GLU A 257 -17.42 -5.57 7.39
N GLU A 258 -17.47 -4.59 6.50
CA GLU A 258 -17.53 -4.82 5.05
C GLU A 258 -16.24 -5.46 4.54
N ILE A 259 -15.06 -5.03 5.02
CA ILE A 259 -13.78 -5.67 4.69
C ILE A 259 -13.75 -7.13 5.15
N ALA A 260 -14.19 -7.42 6.37
CA ALA A 260 -14.25 -8.79 6.89
C ALA A 260 -15.22 -9.66 6.07
N SER A 261 -16.40 -9.13 5.76
CA SER A 261 -17.40 -9.80 4.91
C SER A 261 -16.88 -10.06 3.49
N MET A 262 -16.18 -9.08 2.91
CA MET A 262 -15.54 -9.20 1.61
C MET A 262 -14.46 -10.29 1.64
N ARG A 263 -13.57 -10.28 2.63
CA ARG A 263 -12.53 -11.30 2.81
C ARG A 263 -13.11 -12.70 2.95
N ALA A 264 -14.15 -12.87 3.77
CA ALA A 264 -14.86 -14.15 3.92
C ALA A 264 -15.48 -14.63 2.59
N SER A 265 -16.08 -13.70 1.84
CA SER A 265 -16.67 -13.99 0.52
C SER A 265 -15.60 -14.39 -0.51
N LEU A 266 -14.46 -13.71 -0.51
CA LEU A 266 -13.31 -14.03 -1.36
C LEU A 266 -12.73 -15.41 -1.00
N CYS A 267 -12.54 -15.74 0.29
CA CYS A 267 -12.13 -17.08 0.72
C CYS A 267 -13.11 -18.16 0.25
N LYS A 268 -14.42 -17.91 0.38
CA LYS A 268 -15.47 -18.82 -0.10
C LYS A 268 -15.39 -19.01 -1.62
N SER A 269 -15.08 -17.96 -2.37
CA SER A 269 -14.93 -18.03 -3.83
C SER A 269 -13.66 -18.77 -4.27
N ALA A 270 -12.54 -18.58 -3.57
CA ALA A 270 -11.29 -19.33 -3.80
C ALA A 270 -11.49 -20.83 -3.52
N ARG A 271 -12.17 -21.18 -2.42
CA ARG A 271 -12.57 -22.55 -2.13
C ARG A 271 -13.43 -23.15 -3.27
N ARG A 272 -14.45 -22.41 -3.71
CA ARG A 272 -15.32 -22.85 -4.83
C ARG A 272 -14.59 -22.99 -6.15
N HIS A 273 -13.54 -22.23 -6.38
CA HIS A 273 -12.67 -22.42 -7.55
C HIS A 273 -11.98 -23.79 -7.48
N LEU A 274 -11.32 -24.09 -6.36
CA LEU A 274 -10.68 -25.40 -6.13
C LEU A 274 -11.68 -26.56 -6.21
N GLU A 275 -12.93 -26.38 -5.77
CA GLU A 275 -14.01 -27.37 -5.90
C GLU A 275 -14.36 -27.68 -7.35
N ARG A 276 -14.52 -26.63 -8.18
CA ARG A 276 -14.81 -26.77 -9.61
C ARG A 276 -13.64 -27.36 -10.38
N ASP A 277 -12.41 -26.97 -10.05
CA ASP A 277 -11.22 -27.51 -10.68
C ASP A 277 -11.09 -29.01 -10.40
N TYR A 278 -11.38 -29.44 -9.16
CA TYR A 278 -11.36 -30.87 -8.82
C TYR A 278 -12.51 -31.64 -9.46
N ALA A 279 -13.71 -31.05 -9.55
CA ALA A 279 -14.80 -31.63 -10.32
C ALA A 279 -14.43 -31.84 -11.80
N THR A 280 -13.66 -30.91 -12.38
CA THR A 280 -13.15 -31.02 -13.75
C THR A 280 -12.14 -32.17 -13.85
N TYR A 281 -11.17 -32.23 -12.92
CA TYR A 281 -10.23 -33.35 -12.81
C TYR A 281 -10.92 -34.71 -12.68
N VAL A 282 -11.98 -34.81 -11.87
CA VAL A 282 -12.77 -36.05 -11.72
C VAL A 282 -13.38 -36.48 -13.06
N ASN A 283 -13.92 -35.54 -13.83
CA ASN A 283 -14.47 -35.85 -15.16
C ASN A 283 -13.37 -36.29 -16.14
N GLU A 284 -12.23 -35.59 -16.16
CA GLU A 284 -11.08 -35.95 -17.00
C GLU A 284 -10.54 -37.36 -16.68
N GLU A 285 -10.45 -37.72 -15.40
CA GLU A 285 -10.00 -39.04 -14.96
C GLU A 285 -10.96 -40.15 -15.40
N ILE A 286 -12.27 -39.89 -15.34
CA ILE A 286 -13.32 -40.81 -15.83
C ILE A 286 -13.23 -40.99 -17.34
N GLU A 287 -13.02 -39.91 -18.09
CA GLU A 287 -12.86 -39.93 -19.55
C GLU A 287 -11.60 -40.68 -19.99
N GLN A 288 -10.51 -40.58 -19.23
CA GLN A 288 -9.26 -41.31 -19.48
C GLN A 288 -9.37 -42.81 -19.17
N HIS A 289 -10.22 -43.19 -18.19
CA HIS A 289 -10.37 -44.59 -17.74
C HIS A 289 -11.82 -45.13 -17.85
N PRO A 290 -12.44 -45.10 -19.06
CA PRO A 290 -13.87 -45.40 -19.21
C PRO A 290 -14.23 -46.85 -18.85
N GLN A 291 -13.31 -47.80 -19.07
CA GLN A 291 -13.52 -49.22 -18.77
C GLN A 291 -13.60 -49.49 -17.25
N LEU A 292 -12.81 -48.77 -16.45
CA LEU A 292 -12.82 -48.89 -14.99
C LEU A 292 -13.94 -48.07 -14.36
N ALA A 293 -14.21 -46.88 -14.92
CA ALA A 293 -15.23 -45.96 -14.41
C ALA A 293 -16.64 -46.57 -14.42
N MET A 294 -16.99 -47.31 -15.48
CA MET A 294 -18.30 -47.93 -15.68
C MET A 294 -19.47 -46.99 -15.36
N LEU A 295 -19.40 -45.74 -15.85
CA LEU A 295 -20.34 -44.67 -15.49
C LEU A 295 -21.81 -45.02 -15.83
N GLY A 296 -22.04 -45.78 -16.90
CA GLY A 296 -23.37 -46.20 -17.36
C GLY A 296 -24.10 -45.13 -18.19
N GLY A 297 -25.42 -45.26 -18.33
CA GLY A 297 -26.25 -44.39 -19.19
C GLY A 297 -26.89 -43.16 -18.52
N SER A 298 -26.76 -43.01 -17.19
CA SER A 298 -27.32 -41.87 -16.43
C SER A 298 -26.22 -41.12 -15.68
N PRO A 299 -25.75 -39.96 -16.16
CA PRO A 299 -24.61 -39.24 -15.58
C PRO A 299 -25.03 -38.34 -14.40
N SER A 300 -25.55 -38.92 -13.31
CA SER A 300 -25.75 -38.14 -12.09
C SER A 300 -24.40 -37.81 -11.43
N ARG A 301 -24.29 -36.68 -10.71
CA ARG A 301 -23.01 -36.31 -10.07
C ARG A 301 -22.57 -37.32 -9.01
N LEU A 302 -23.51 -37.92 -8.28
CA LEU A 302 -23.21 -39.01 -7.35
C LEU A 302 -22.66 -40.26 -8.08
N GLN A 303 -23.22 -40.59 -9.25
CA GLN A 303 -22.70 -41.67 -10.07
C GLN A 303 -21.32 -41.35 -10.66
N GLN A 304 -21.03 -40.08 -10.97
CA GLN A 304 -19.68 -39.63 -11.34
C GLN A 304 -18.69 -39.87 -10.19
N ILE A 305 -19.04 -39.51 -8.95
CA ILE A 305 -18.20 -39.79 -7.78
C ILE A 305 -17.97 -41.30 -7.60
N ARG A 306 -19.02 -42.13 -7.73
CA ARG A 306 -18.87 -43.59 -7.65
C ARG A 306 -17.97 -44.15 -8.75
N ALA A 307 -18.10 -43.65 -9.98
CA ALA A 307 -17.23 -44.01 -11.10
C ALA A 307 -15.77 -43.63 -10.83
N PHE A 308 -15.52 -42.45 -10.28
CA PHE A 308 -14.19 -42.03 -9.86
C PHE A 308 -13.63 -42.91 -8.73
N LEU A 309 -14.46 -43.30 -7.77
CA LEU A 309 -14.05 -44.23 -6.71
C LEU A 309 -13.67 -45.61 -7.25
N ARG A 310 -14.34 -46.13 -8.28
CA ARG A 310 -13.95 -47.39 -8.94
C ARG A 310 -12.53 -47.31 -9.52
N ILE A 311 -12.16 -46.16 -10.08
CA ILE A 311 -10.80 -45.94 -10.59
C ILE A 311 -9.81 -45.92 -9.42
N ARG A 312 -10.06 -45.07 -8.41
CA ARG A 312 -9.14 -44.83 -7.28
C ARG A 312 -8.95 -46.05 -6.37
N PHE A 313 -9.96 -46.91 -6.25
CA PHE A 313 -9.95 -48.11 -5.42
C PHE A 313 -9.91 -49.42 -6.23
N SER A 314 -9.52 -49.33 -7.51
CA SER A 314 -9.42 -50.48 -8.41
C SER A 314 -8.52 -51.62 -7.87
N ASP A 315 -7.56 -51.29 -7.00
CA ASP A 315 -6.63 -52.21 -6.35
C ASP A 315 -7.15 -52.82 -5.04
N LYS A 316 -8.24 -52.30 -4.45
CA LYS A 316 -8.70 -52.69 -3.11
C LYS A 316 -9.84 -53.72 -3.10
N GLY A 317 -10.49 -53.95 -4.24
CA GLY A 317 -11.56 -54.95 -4.41
C GLY A 317 -12.93 -54.35 -4.72
N ALA A 318 -13.98 -55.16 -4.61
CA ALA A 318 -15.35 -54.72 -4.93
C ALA A 318 -15.89 -53.72 -3.91
N LEU A 319 -16.54 -52.66 -4.39
CA LEU A 319 -17.09 -51.57 -3.58
C LEU A 319 -18.54 -51.89 -3.16
N ASP A 320 -18.96 -51.34 -2.02
CA ASP A 320 -20.28 -51.51 -1.42
C ASP A 320 -21.46 -51.20 -2.34
N PHE A 321 -21.34 -50.22 -3.24
CA PHE A 321 -22.38 -49.87 -4.20
C PHE A 321 -22.39 -50.75 -5.48
N ASP A 322 -21.38 -51.59 -5.67
CA ASP A 322 -21.31 -52.54 -6.79
C ASP A 322 -21.72 -53.96 -6.35
N VAL A 323 -21.35 -54.37 -5.14
CA VAL A 323 -21.64 -55.69 -4.58
C VAL A 323 -22.02 -55.57 -3.10
N ALA A 324 -23.13 -56.22 -2.70
CA ALA A 324 -23.53 -56.29 -1.31
C ALA A 324 -22.43 -56.95 -0.45
N GLY A 325 -21.98 -56.24 0.60
CA GLY A 325 -20.85 -56.66 1.43
C GLY A 325 -19.46 -56.27 0.90
N GLY A 326 -19.40 -55.42 -0.13
CA GLY A 326 -18.18 -54.75 -0.58
C GLY A 326 -17.63 -53.75 0.46
N ILE A 327 -16.50 -53.10 0.13
CA ILE A 327 -15.86 -52.12 1.01
C ILE A 327 -16.79 -50.92 1.22
N ASP A 328 -17.06 -50.57 2.49
CA ASP A 328 -17.84 -49.37 2.84
C ASP A 328 -17.15 -48.10 2.34
N THR A 329 -17.79 -47.41 1.40
CA THR A 329 -17.29 -46.17 0.80
C THR A 329 -18.12 -44.95 1.17
N PHE A 330 -19.07 -45.05 2.11
CA PHE A 330 -19.99 -43.96 2.44
C PHE A 330 -19.27 -42.63 2.74
N TRP A 331 -18.29 -42.65 3.66
CA TRP A 331 -17.51 -41.46 4.02
C TRP A 331 -16.61 -40.94 2.90
N HIS A 332 -16.16 -41.84 2.01
CA HIS A 332 -15.39 -41.46 0.83
C HIS A 332 -16.27 -40.72 -0.18
N GLN A 333 -17.44 -41.28 -0.49
CA GLN A 333 -18.45 -40.65 -1.35
C GLN A 333 -18.82 -39.27 -0.81
N LEU A 334 -19.09 -39.16 0.50
CA LEU A 334 -19.41 -37.90 1.14
C LEU A 334 -18.26 -36.88 1.01
N TYR A 335 -17.02 -37.28 1.30
CA TYR A 335 -15.85 -36.41 1.14
C TYR A 335 -15.68 -35.91 -0.29
N PHE A 336 -15.74 -36.79 -1.29
CA PHE A 336 -15.56 -36.36 -2.68
C PHE A 336 -16.71 -35.48 -3.17
N CYS A 337 -17.93 -35.66 -2.66
CA CYS A 337 -19.01 -34.69 -2.88
C CYS A 337 -18.66 -33.31 -2.30
N PHE A 338 -18.15 -33.23 -1.07
CA PHE A 338 -17.66 -31.95 -0.51
C PHE A 338 -16.52 -31.36 -1.33
N ARG A 339 -15.54 -32.18 -1.71
CA ARG A 339 -14.35 -31.76 -2.46
C ARG A 339 -14.68 -31.23 -3.86
N CYS A 340 -15.74 -31.74 -4.49
CA CYS A 340 -16.26 -31.27 -5.78
C CYS A 340 -17.32 -30.16 -5.65
N GLY A 341 -17.73 -29.79 -4.44
CA GLY A 341 -18.82 -28.84 -4.19
C GLY A 341 -20.23 -29.38 -4.49
N TYR A 342 -20.39 -30.70 -4.60
CA TYR A 342 -21.67 -31.41 -4.83
C TYR A 342 -22.44 -31.61 -3.52
N ILE A 343 -22.74 -30.49 -2.85
CA ILE A 343 -23.33 -30.50 -1.50
C ILE A 343 -24.77 -31.05 -1.50
N GLN A 344 -25.52 -30.85 -2.57
CA GLN A 344 -26.87 -31.39 -2.69
C GLN A 344 -26.84 -32.92 -2.76
N GLU A 345 -25.93 -33.47 -3.56
CA GLU A 345 -25.74 -34.91 -3.72
C GLU A 345 -25.16 -35.55 -2.45
N ALA A 346 -24.37 -34.80 -1.67
CA ALA A 346 -23.96 -35.21 -0.33
C ALA A 346 -25.15 -35.38 0.63
N ILE A 347 -26.12 -34.46 0.60
CA ILE A 347 -27.34 -34.54 1.42
C ILE A 347 -28.18 -35.76 1.02
N GLU A 348 -28.42 -35.93 -0.28
CA GLU A 348 -29.17 -37.07 -0.83
C GLU A 348 -28.54 -38.41 -0.45
N LEU A 349 -27.20 -38.50 -0.49
CA LEU A 349 -26.47 -39.69 -0.07
C LEU A 349 -26.74 -40.02 1.40
N VAL A 350 -26.67 -39.02 2.29
CA VAL A 350 -26.89 -39.22 3.73
C VAL A 350 -28.35 -39.62 4.01
N GLU A 351 -29.31 -38.99 3.34
CA GLU A 351 -30.74 -39.31 3.49
C GLU A 351 -31.06 -40.73 3.00
N SER A 352 -30.46 -41.17 1.89
CA SER A 352 -30.66 -42.52 1.35
C SER A 352 -30.20 -43.65 2.28
N VAL A 353 -29.19 -43.38 3.13
CA VAL A 353 -28.72 -44.31 4.15
C VAL A 353 -29.61 -44.26 5.39
N GLY A 354 -30.10 -43.07 5.76
CA GLY A 354 -31.07 -42.87 6.85
C GLY A 354 -32.35 -43.67 6.68
N GLU A 355 -32.85 -43.82 5.46
CA GLU A 355 -34.05 -44.60 5.12
C GLU A 355 -33.82 -46.14 5.17
N GLY A 356 -32.57 -46.59 5.06
CA GLY A 356 -32.19 -48.02 4.99
C GLY A 356 -31.57 -48.63 6.26
N LEU A 357 -31.31 -47.83 7.31
CA LEU A 357 -30.62 -48.29 8.51
C LEU A 357 -31.55 -49.07 9.47
N VAL A 358 -31.12 -50.30 9.82
CA VAL A 358 -31.75 -51.10 10.88
C VAL A 358 -31.32 -50.56 12.24
N ALA A 359 -32.29 -50.38 13.16
CA ALA A 359 -32.05 -49.99 14.54
C ALA A 359 -31.05 -50.95 15.22
N GLY A 360 -29.80 -50.50 15.40
CA GLY A 360 -28.72 -51.29 16.01
C GLY A 360 -27.32 -51.02 15.43
N ASP A 361 -27.21 -50.39 14.26
CA ASP A 361 -25.91 -50.05 13.68
C ASP A 361 -25.28 -48.82 14.38
N VAL A 362 -24.01 -48.92 14.77
CA VAL A 362 -23.24 -47.85 15.44
C VAL A 362 -23.11 -46.60 14.54
N HIS A 363 -23.32 -46.78 13.24
CA HIS A 363 -23.36 -45.72 12.24
C HIS A 363 -24.67 -44.88 12.28
N ALA A 364 -25.78 -45.40 12.82
CA ALA A 364 -27.10 -44.77 12.69
C ALA A 364 -27.32 -43.55 13.60
N ALA A 365 -26.75 -43.53 14.80
CA ALA A 365 -27.09 -42.54 15.83
C ALA A 365 -26.54 -41.12 15.54
N ASN A 366 -25.43 -41.01 14.80
CA ASN A 366 -24.78 -39.72 14.52
C ASN A 366 -24.96 -39.22 13.08
N VAL A 367 -25.55 -40.04 12.21
CA VAL A 367 -25.72 -39.74 10.78
C VAL A 367 -27.08 -39.08 10.49
N SER A 368 -28.08 -39.32 11.35
CA SER A 368 -29.43 -38.79 11.18
C SER A 368 -29.53 -37.26 11.21
N SER A 369 -28.64 -36.58 11.95
CA SER A 369 -28.58 -35.11 12.05
C SER A 369 -27.63 -34.46 11.03
N LEU A 370 -26.81 -35.25 10.31
CA LEU A 370 -25.87 -34.71 9.33
C LEU A 370 -26.56 -33.91 8.20
N PRO A 371 -27.72 -34.32 7.63
CA PRO A 371 -28.37 -33.53 6.59
C PRO A 371 -28.67 -32.09 7.04
N ASP A 372 -29.13 -31.92 8.29
CA ASP A 372 -29.43 -30.61 8.87
C ASP A 372 -28.17 -29.77 9.04
N TYR A 373 -27.09 -30.37 9.55
CA TYR A 373 -25.80 -29.69 9.67
C TYR A 373 -25.23 -29.30 8.30
N ILE A 374 -25.31 -30.16 7.29
CA ILE A 374 -24.81 -29.87 5.94
C ILE A 374 -25.61 -28.73 5.30
N ARG A 375 -26.94 -28.72 5.45
CA ARG A 375 -27.80 -27.62 4.97
C ARG A 375 -27.46 -26.30 5.65
N GLU A 376 -27.29 -26.29 6.97
CA GLU A 376 -26.86 -25.08 7.69
C GLU A 376 -25.48 -24.58 7.21
N TRP A 377 -24.52 -25.49 7.05
CA TRP A 377 -23.18 -25.16 6.57
C TRP A 377 -23.19 -24.65 5.13
N GLN A 378 -24.06 -25.17 4.26
CA GLN A 378 -24.21 -24.70 2.87
C GLN A 378 -24.68 -23.24 2.82
N GLU A 379 -25.67 -22.90 3.65
CA GLU A 379 -26.25 -21.56 3.72
C GLU A 379 -25.28 -20.54 4.31
N LYS A 380 -24.74 -20.82 5.51
CA LYS A 380 -23.95 -19.86 6.29
C LYS A 380 -22.45 -19.94 6.05
N GLY A 381 -21.95 -21.08 5.57
CA GLY A 381 -20.50 -21.38 5.49
C GLY A 381 -19.91 -21.89 6.81
N GLU A 382 -20.71 -21.92 7.88
CA GLU A 382 -20.35 -22.40 9.21
C GLU A 382 -21.60 -22.87 9.95
N LEU A 383 -21.43 -23.71 10.97
CA LEU A 383 -22.51 -24.12 11.85
C LEU A 383 -22.71 -23.09 12.97
N GLY A 384 -23.95 -22.93 13.45
CA GLY A 384 -24.19 -22.19 14.68
C GLY A 384 -23.46 -22.82 15.87
N ALA A 385 -23.04 -22.00 16.84
CA ALA A 385 -22.16 -22.41 17.94
C ALA A 385 -22.60 -23.71 18.67
N SER A 386 -23.91 -23.88 18.89
CA SER A 386 -24.48 -25.09 19.51
C SER A 386 -24.25 -26.34 18.66
N ASN A 387 -24.59 -26.27 17.36
CA ASN A 387 -24.41 -27.38 16.43
C ASN A 387 -22.93 -27.67 16.20
N GLN A 388 -22.11 -26.63 16.10
CA GLN A 388 -20.66 -26.76 16.00
C GLN A 388 -20.05 -27.53 17.19
N ALA A 389 -20.47 -27.20 18.41
CA ALA A 389 -20.01 -27.89 19.62
C ALA A 389 -20.42 -29.37 19.64
N MET A 390 -21.64 -29.69 19.21
CA MET A 390 -22.11 -31.08 19.10
C MET A 390 -21.30 -31.88 18.06
N VAL A 391 -21.13 -31.33 16.86
CA VAL A 391 -20.32 -31.96 15.80
C VAL A 391 -18.87 -32.16 16.26
N ARG A 392 -18.30 -31.19 16.99
CA ARG A 392 -16.96 -31.34 17.57
C ARG A 392 -16.87 -32.50 18.56
N LEU A 393 -17.81 -32.59 19.52
CA LEU A 393 -17.83 -33.67 20.51
C LEU A 393 -17.93 -35.05 19.84
N ASP A 394 -18.74 -35.15 18.78
CA ASP A 394 -18.84 -36.38 17.99
C ASP A 394 -17.53 -36.72 17.29
N GLY A 395 -16.88 -35.72 16.68
CA GLY A 395 -15.56 -35.88 16.06
C GLY A 395 -14.48 -36.34 17.06
N GLU A 396 -14.43 -35.72 18.24
CA GLU A 396 -13.51 -36.11 19.31
C GLU A 396 -13.77 -37.53 19.82
N ARG A 397 -15.03 -37.91 19.96
CA ARG A 397 -15.41 -39.28 20.34
C ARG A 397 -14.89 -40.28 19.31
N ILE A 398 -15.12 -40.03 18.02
CA ILE A 398 -14.64 -40.90 16.92
C ILE A 398 -13.11 -41.01 16.94
N LEU A 399 -12.41 -39.90 17.22
CA LEU A 399 -10.96 -39.89 17.34
C LEU A 399 -10.46 -40.72 18.54
N ARG A 400 -11.16 -40.68 19.69
CA ARG A 400 -10.83 -41.49 20.87
C ARG A 400 -11.13 -42.98 20.69
N GLU A 401 -12.17 -43.30 19.92
CA GLU A 401 -12.55 -44.67 19.55
C GLU A 401 -11.59 -45.28 18.50
N GLN A 402 -10.70 -44.49 17.91
CA GLN A 402 -9.75 -44.95 16.91
C GLN A 402 -8.65 -45.82 17.54
N ASP A 403 -8.83 -47.14 17.43
CA ASP A 403 -7.83 -48.11 17.87
C ASP A 403 -6.52 -47.99 17.04
N ARG A 404 -5.36 -48.20 17.65
CA ARG A 404 -4.04 -48.12 16.96
C ARG A 404 -3.92 -49.08 15.77
N SER A 405 -4.73 -50.15 15.73
CA SER A 405 -4.82 -51.15 14.66
C SER A 405 -5.79 -50.80 13.53
N SER A 406 -6.61 -49.75 13.69
CA SER A 406 -7.62 -49.27 12.73
C SER A 406 -7.31 -47.88 12.16
N PHE A 407 -6.06 -47.42 12.31
CA PHE A 407 -5.53 -46.22 11.66
C PHE A 407 -5.81 -46.31 10.15
N GLY A 408 -6.60 -45.38 9.60
CA GLY A 408 -7.07 -45.41 8.21
C GLY A 408 -8.59 -45.48 8.04
N LYS A 409 -9.29 -46.38 8.77
CA LYS A 409 -10.70 -46.70 8.48
C LYS A 409 -11.69 -45.55 8.74
N ASN A 410 -11.40 -44.72 9.75
CA ASN A 410 -12.28 -43.62 10.17
C ASN A 410 -11.79 -42.23 9.74
N GLN A 411 -10.76 -42.13 8.90
CA GLN A 411 -10.14 -40.84 8.59
C GLN A 411 -11.05 -39.92 7.78
N TYR A 412 -11.71 -40.44 6.74
CA TYR A 412 -12.70 -39.67 5.98
C TYR A 412 -13.90 -39.26 6.84
N ARG A 413 -14.25 -40.08 7.83
CA ARG A 413 -15.28 -39.74 8.81
C ARG A 413 -14.85 -38.54 9.65
N ILE A 414 -13.68 -38.60 10.30
CA ILE A 414 -13.15 -37.48 11.10
C ILE A 414 -13.00 -36.24 10.24
N LEU A 415 -12.54 -36.38 8.99
CA LEU A 415 -12.40 -35.29 8.02
C LEU A 415 -13.73 -34.57 7.75
N ILE A 416 -14.84 -35.29 7.55
CA ILE A 416 -16.17 -34.67 7.38
C ILE A 416 -16.60 -33.89 8.62
N TYR A 417 -16.47 -34.48 9.81
CA TYR A 417 -16.80 -33.77 11.05
C TYR A 417 -15.91 -32.53 11.22
N THR A 418 -14.63 -32.62 10.86
CA THR A 418 -13.68 -31.50 10.88
C THR A 418 -14.06 -30.40 9.90
N ILE A 419 -14.51 -30.73 8.67
CA ILE A 419 -15.00 -29.76 7.68
C ILE A 419 -16.20 -28.98 8.22
N LEU A 420 -17.12 -29.67 8.90
CA LEU A 420 -18.34 -29.08 9.43
C LEU A 420 -18.08 -28.18 10.65
N CYS A 421 -17.25 -28.62 11.61
CA CYS A 421 -17.00 -27.87 12.83
C CYS A 421 -15.79 -26.92 12.76
N ALA A 422 -14.86 -27.11 11.81
CA ALA A 422 -13.59 -26.39 11.68
C ALA A 422 -12.76 -26.30 12.98
N ASP A 423 -12.78 -27.38 13.77
CA ASP A 423 -12.01 -27.47 15.00
C ASP A 423 -10.52 -27.71 14.72
N ARG A 424 -9.64 -26.96 15.43
CA ARG A 424 -8.19 -27.00 15.24
C ARG A 424 -7.58 -28.34 15.64
N HIS A 425 -7.97 -28.89 16.78
CA HIS A 425 -7.43 -30.17 17.26
C HIS A 425 -7.81 -31.32 16.32
N LEU A 426 -9.06 -31.37 15.85
CA LEU A 426 -9.45 -32.36 14.83
C LEU A 426 -8.68 -32.15 13.50
N ALA A 427 -8.49 -30.90 13.08
CA ALA A 427 -7.73 -30.59 11.87
C ALA A 427 -6.27 -31.04 11.93
N GLU A 428 -5.58 -30.85 13.06
CA GLU A 428 -4.19 -31.31 13.23
C GLU A 428 -4.06 -32.84 13.11
N ASN A 429 -5.04 -33.59 13.64
CA ASN A 429 -5.06 -35.04 13.51
C ASN A 429 -5.28 -35.48 12.05
N VAL A 430 -6.17 -34.81 11.33
CA VAL A 430 -6.40 -35.08 9.90
C VAL A 430 -5.18 -34.73 9.05
N LEU A 431 -4.52 -33.60 9.34
CA LEU A 431 -3.31 -33.15 8.62
C LEU A 431 -2.07 -34.00 8.90
N SER A 432 -2.06 -34.74 10.01
CA SER A 432 -0.97 -35.66 10.35
C SER A 432 -0.91 -36.88 9.41
N ASP A 433 -1.99 -37.16 8.67
CA ASP A 433 -1.99 -38.21 7.66
C ASP A 433 -1.51 -37.68 6.30
N GLN A 434 -0.36 -38.20 5.87
CA GLN A 434 0.31 -37.84 4.63
C GLN A 434 -0.43 -38.34 3.36
N TYR A 435 -1.37 -39.29 3.49
CA TYR A 435 -2.04 -39.89 2.34
C TYR A 435 -3.39 -39.25 1.99
N LEU A 436 -3.95 -38.40 2.86
CA LEU A 436 -5.22 -37.72 2.60
C LEU A 436 -5.05 -36.55 1.62
N PHE A 437 -3.97 -35.79 1.75
CA PHE A 437 -3.69 -34.61 0.92
C PHE A 437 -2.41 -34.82 0.12
N THR A 438 -2.55 -35.37 -1.08
CA THR A 438 -1.41 -35.72 -1.95
C THR A 438 -0.87 -34.56 -2.76
N ASN A 439 -1.66 -33.50 -2.95
CA ASN A 439 -1.28 -32.30 -3.70
C ASN A 439 -1.53 -31.02 -2.89
N ILE A 440 -0.99 -29.91 -3.36
CA ILE A 440 -1.09 -28.61 -2.68
C ILE A 440 -2.51 -28.04 -2.77
N GLU A 441 -3.24 -28.35 -3.83
CA GLU A 441 -4.61 -27.89 -4.10
C GLU A 441 -5.59 -28.46 -3.06
N ASP A 442 -5.48 -29.75 -2.72
CA ASP A 442 -6.31 -30.41 -1.71
C ASP A 442 -5.97 -29.90 -0.30
N PHE A 443 -4.69 -29.66 -0.02
CA PHE A 443 -4.25 -29.02 1.22
C PHE A 443 -4.81 -27.59 1.35
N LEU A 444 -4.70 -26.78 0.30
CA LEU A 444 -5.22 -25.41 0.27
C LEU A 444 -6.75 -25.39 0.41
N TRP A 445 -7.46 -26.25 -0.31
CA TRP A 445 -8.91 -26.37 -0.20
C TRP A 445 -9.32 -26.68 1.25
N PHE A 446 -8.66 -27.66 1.87
CA PHE A 446 -8.97 -28.04 3.26
C PHE A 446 -8.66 -26.90 4.23
N LYS A 447 -7.49 -26.25 4.12
CA LYS A 447 -7.15 -25.11 4.97
C LYS A 447 -8.14 -23.95 4.80
N LEU A 448 -8.56 -23.63 3.57
CA LEU A 448 -9.56 -22.59 3.29
C LEU A 448 -10.95 -22.94 3.83
N VAL A 449 -11.32 -24.23 3.90
CA VAL A 449 -12.54 -24.69 4.58
C VAL A 449 -12.51 -24.37 6.08
N LEU A 450 -11.32 -24.42 6.70
CA LEU A 450 -11.16 -24.18 8.14
C LEU A 450 -11.11 -22.69 8.50
N VAL A 451 -10.79 -21.81 7.55
CA VAL A 451 -10.66 -20.37 7.79
C VAL A 451 -12.00 -19.76 8.25
N ARG A 452 -11.96 -18.90 9.28
CA ARG A 452 -13.11 -18.12 9.76
C ARG A 452 -12.73 -16.63 9.87
N GLU A 453 -13.42 -15.79 9.10
CA GLU A 453 -13.10 -14.35 8.93
C GLU A 453 -14.25 -13.42 9.39
N GLY A 454 -15.13 -13.91 10.26
CA GLY A 454 -16.27 -13.16 10.79
C GLY A 454 -16.17 -13.00 12.31
N GLN A 455 -16.37 -11.78 12.80
CA GLN A 455 -16.39 -11.35 14.20
C GLN A 455 -14.99 -11.21 14.84
N LEU A 456 -14.54 -9.95 14.95
CA LEU A 456 -13.90 -9.53 16.21
C LEU A 456 -14.79 -10.07 17.32
N THR A 457 -14.24 -10.95 18.15
CA THR A 457 -14.90 -11.62 19.27
C THR A 457 -15.51 -10.61 20.24
N THR A 458 -16.64 -10.02 19.90
CA THR A 458 -17.60 -9.49 20.86
C THR A 458 -18.44 -10.69 21.27
N LEU A 459 -18.40 -11.03 22.56
CA LEU A 459 -19.01 -12.20 23.23
C LEU A 459 -18.03 -13.37 23.44
N THR A 460 -17.05 -13.16 24.32
CA THR A 460 -16.57 -14.25 25.18
C THR A 460 -17.72 -14.72 26.06
N SER A 461 -18.56 -15.61 25.51
CA SER A 461 -19.49 -16.39 26.32
C SER A 461 -18.64 -17.35 27.16
N SER A 462 -18.79 -17.18 28.46
CA SER A 462 -18.19 -17.96 29.52
C SER A 462 -18.29 -19.47 29.28
N THR A 463 -17.17 -20.18 29.50
CA THR A 463 -17.01 -21.53 30.11
C THR A 463 -16.10 -22.57 29.43
N TYR A 464 -15.54 -22.35 28.24
CA TYR A 464 -14.56 -23.30 27.68
C TYR A 464 -13.31 -22.62 27.12
N THR A 465 -12.16 -23.27 27.32
CA THR A 465 -10.88 -22.95 26.69
C THR A 465 -11.01 -23.16 25.17
N HIS A 466 -11.57 -22.18 24.47
CA HIS A 466 -11.67 -22.21 23.02
C HIS A 466 -10.34 -21.75 22.42
N GLU A 467 -9.63 -22.64 21.74
CA GLU A 467 -8.56 -22.24 20.83
C GLU A 467 -9.14 -21.34 19.74
N GLU A 468 -8.41 -20.29 19.35
CA GLU A 468 -8.86 -19.38 18.30
C GLU A 468 -9.07 -20.13 16.97
N PRO A 469 -10.13 -19.81 16.21
CA PRO A 469 -10.36 -20.42 14.91
C PRO A 469 -9.22 -20.08 13.94
N HIS A 470 -9.01 -20.94 12.94
CA HIS A 470 -7.99 -20.71 11.92
C HIS A 470 -8.25 -19.40 11.16
N ARG A 471 -7.24 -18.54 11.12
CA ARG A 471 -7.28 -17.27 10.37
C ARG A 471 -6.55 -17.42 9.04
N LEU A 472 -6.96 -16.64 8.04
CA LEU A 472 -6.27 -16.62 6.75
C LEU A 472 -4.80 -16.22 6.90
N ALA A 473 -4.50 -15.28 7.81
CA ALA A 473 -3.14 -14.82 8.07
C ALA A 473 -2.19 -15.95 8.52
N GLU A 474 -2.70 -16.92 9.30
CA GLU A 474 -1.91 -18.08 9.73
C GLU A 474 -1.55 -18.98 8.53
N LEU A 475 -2.49 -19.20 7.62
CA LEU A 475 -2.25 -19.95 6.39
C LEU A 475 -1.23 -19.23 5.50
N GLN A 476 -1.37 -17.92 5.32
CA GLN A 476 -0.43 -17.11 4.55
C GLN A 476 0.98 -17.18 5.16
N GLN A 477 1.10 -17.08 6.49
CA GLN A 477 2.38 -17.22 7.18
C GLN A 477 2.98 -18.62 7.05
N GLN A 478 2.15 -19.67 7.11
CA GLN A 478 2.61 -21.05 6.91
C GLN A 478 3.20 -21.26 5.50
N LEU A 479 2.56 -20.70 4.48
CA LEU A 479 3.03 -20.79 3.09
C LEU A 479 4.29 -19.96 2.85
N ALA A 480 4.43 -18.82 3.54
CA ALA A 480 5.61 -17.96 3.44
C ALA A 480 6.91 -18.60 4.01
N GLN A 481 6.81 -19.71 4.76
CA GLN A 481 7.98 -20.42 5.27
C GLN A 481 8.81 -21.08 4.16
N TYR A 482 8.21 -21.34 3.01
CA TYR A 482 8.86 -21.96 1.87
C TYR A 482 9.06 -20.95 0.73
N PRO A 483 10.22 -20.96 0.04
CA PRO A 483 10.44 -20.08 -1.10
C PRO A 483 9.57 -20.46 -2.31
N ALA A 484 9.33 -19.51 -3.22
CA ALA A 484 8.51 -19.75 -4.42
C ALA A 484 8.93 -20.98 -5.25
N ASN A 485 10.22 -21.30 -5.28
CA ASN A 485 10.76 -22.46 -6.01
C ASN A 485 10.19 -23.80 -5.52
N TYR A 486 9.84 -23.89 -4.23
CA TYR A 486 9.21 -25.08 -3.64
C TYR A 486 7.86 -25.38 -4.30
N TYR A 487 7.10 -24.35 -4.67
CA TYR A 487 5.75 -24.47 -5.24
C TYR A 487 5.73 -24.56 -6.77
N THR A 488 6.86 -24.28 -7.44
CA THR A 488 6.91 -24.04 -8.90
C THR A 488 7.67 -25.14 -9.65
N ARG A 489 7.79 -26.33 -9.07
CA ARG A 489 8.56 -27.46 -9.63
C ARG A 489 9.99 -27.03 -9.99
N ASP A 490 10.70 -26.46 -9.02
CA ASP A 490 12.03 -25.86 -9.16
C ASP A 490 12.08 -24.68 -10.14
N GLY A 491 11.06 -23.82 -10.13
CA GLY A 491 10.98 -22.61 -10.95
C GLY A 491 10.53 -22.82 -12.40
N LYS A 492 10.20 -24.06 -12.79
CA LYS A 492 9.73 -24.40 -14.14
C LYS A 492 8.30 -23.93 -14.43
N GLU A 493 7.47 -23.87 -13.40
CA GLU A 493 6.06 -23.47 -13.49
C GLU A 493 5.76 -22.30 -12.53
N PRO A 494 6.21 -21.08 -12.87
CA PRO A 494 6.10 -19.92 -11.98
C PRO A 494 4.66 -19.52 -11.66
N LEU A 495 3.74 -19.71 -12.62
CA LEU A 495 2.34 -19.34 -12.45
C LEU A 495 1.64 -20.14 -11.33
N LEU A 496 2.14 -21.32 -10.94
CA LEU A 496 1.61 -22.07 -9.80
C LEU A 496 1.70 -21.28 -8.50
N TYR A 497 2.82 -20.60 -8.25
CA TYR A 497 2.98 -19.79 -7.05
C TYR A 497 2.10 -18.53 -7.11
N ALA A 498 1.98 -17.89 -8.28
CA ALA A 498 1.06 -16.77 -8.46
C ALA A 498 -0.40 -17.19 -8.17
N ILE A 499 -0.84 -18.35 -8.67
CA ILE A 499 -2.17 -18.91 -8.39
C ILE A 499 -2.35 -19.20 -6.89
N LEU A 500 -1.33 -19.78 -6.24
CA LEU A 500 -1.35 -20.03 -4.79
C LEU A 500 -1.53 -18.74 -3.99
N LEU A 501 -0.84 -17.66 -4.39
CA LEU A 501 -0.99 -16.34 -3.76
C LEU A 501 -2.40 -15.77 -3.99
N LEU A 502 -2.98 -15.92 -5.18
CA LEU A 502 -4.36 -15.50 -5.47
C LEU A 502 -5.40 -16.27 -4.64
N LEU A 503 -5.27 -17.60 -4.55
CA LEU A 503 -6.17 -18.45 -3.78
C LEU A 503 -6.13 -18.14 -2.28
N THR A 504 -5.02 -17.60 -1.79
CA THR A 504 -4.83 -17.17 -0.41
C THR A 504 -4.98 -15.67 -0.20
N LEU A 505 -5.51 -14.95 -1.20
CA LEU A 505 -5.80 -13.51 -1.18
C LEU A 505 -4.58 -12.60 -0.95
N GLN A 506 -3.37 -13.08 -1.30
CA GLN A 506 -2.13 -12.32 -1.25
C GLN A 506 -1.92 -11.55 -2.57
N PHE A 507 -2.81 -10.61 -2.86
CA PHE A 507 -2.88 -9.89 -4.14
C PHE A 507 -1.60 -9.10 -4.47
N GLU A 508 -1.10 -8.31 -3.52
CA GLU A 508 0.13 -7.54 -3.68
C GLU A 508 1.35 -8.46 -3.83
N GLY A 509 1.45 -9.52 -3.03
CA GLY A 509 2.51 -10.52 -3.16
C GLY A 509 2.50 -11.21 -4.52
N CYS A 510 1.32 -11.49 -5.08
CA CYS A 510 1.18 -12.06 -6.43
C CYS A 510 1.71 -11.11 -7.50
N VAL A 511 1.32 -9.83 -7.44
CA VAL A 511 1.83 -8.80 -8.35
C VAL A 511 3.35 -8.65 -8.22
N GLN A 512 3.87 -8.56 -7.01
CA GLN A 512 5.30 -8.41 -6.75
C GLN A 512 6.09 -9.58 -7.35
N TYR A 513 5.60 -10.80 -7.15
CA TYR A 513 6.20 -12.00 -7.70
C TYR A 513 6.22 -11.98 -9.24
N LEU A 514 5.09 -11.68 -9.88
CA LEU A 514 5.02 -11.62 -11.35
C LEU A 514 5.87 -10.49 -11.95
N ALA A 515 5.91 -9.32 -11.30
CA ALA A 515 6.70 -8.18 -11.74
C ALA A 515 8.22 -8.43 -11.68
N THR A 516 8.66 -9.27 -10.76
CA THR A 516 10.09 -9.56 -10.53
C THR A 516 10.56 -10.90 -11.07
N TYR A 517 9.62 -11.76 -11.49
CA TYR A 517 9.96 -13.08 -11.98
C TYR A 517 10.79 -13.00 -13.27
N SER A 518 11.98 -13.62 -13.22
CA SER A 518 12.90 -13.70 -14.34
C SER A 518 13.36 -15.16 -14.54
N PRO A 519 13.05 -15.79 -15.70
CA PRO A 519 13.50 -17.14 -16.00
C PRO A 519 15.03 -17.26 -15.94
N GLY A 520 15.56 -18.18 -15.12
CA GLY A 520 17.00 -18.48 -15.07
C GLY A 520 17.86 -17.50 -14.28
N GLY A 521 17.28 -16.54 -13.54
CA GLY A 521 18.01 -15.66 -12.61
C GLY A 521 19.07 -14.74 -13.26
N GLY A 522 19.08 -14.64 -14.59
CA GLY A 522 20.14 -14.01 -15.37
C GLY A 522 19.82 -12.59 -15.84
N LEU A 523 20.81 -11.71 -15.69
CA LEU A 523 20.90 -10.40 -16.35
C LEU A 523 21.18 -10.57 -17.86
N GLY A 524 20.19 -10.84 -18.69
CA GLY A 524 20.38 -10.68 -20.14
C GLY A 524 19.40 -11.42 -21.05
N GLY A 525 18.47 -10.67 -21.65
CA GLY A 525 17.66 -11.09 -22.80
C GLY A 525 16.36 -10.28 -22.92
N ASP A 526 15.84 -10.15 -24.14
CA ASP A 526 14.55 -9.51 -24.49
C ASP A 526 13.31 -10.12 -23.79
N GLN A 527 13.47 -11.21 -23.02
CA GLN A 527 12.41 -11.90 -22.26
C GLN A 527 12.66 -11.92 -20.75
N ALA A 528 13.38 -10.94 -20.20
CA ALA A 528 13.77 -10.93 -18.80
C ALA A 528 12.59 -10.94 -17.80
N TYR A 529 11.42 -10.40 -18.17
CA TYR A 529 10.21 -10.35 -17.32
C TYR A 529 8.94 -10.67 -18.13
N PRO A 530 8.63 -11.96 -18.34
CA PRO A 530 7.58 -12.39 -19.26
C PRO A 530 6.16 -12.03 -18.80
N TYR A 531 5.97 -11.68 -17.52
CA TYR A 531 4.66 -11.37 -16.92
C TYR A 531 4.49 -9.90 -16.57
N ALA A 532 5.33 -9.02 -17.14
CA ALA A 532 5.32 -7.61 -16.80
C ALA A 532 3.96 -6.95 -17.11
N ILE A 533 3.39 -7.27 -18.28
CA ILE A 533 2.09 -6.77 -18.71
C ILE A 533 1.00 -7.25 -17.75
N GLU A 534 1.00 -8.52 -17.36
CA GLU A 534 0.03 -9.07 -16.39
C GLU A 534 0.11 -8.35 -15.06
N ALA A 535 1.30 -8.14 -14.52
CA ALA A 535 1.49 -7.50 -13.23
C ALA A 535 0.85 -6.10 -13.18
N VAL A 536 1.08 -5.26 -14.20
CA VAL A 536 0.48 -3.91 -14.31
C VAL A 536 -1.03 -3.98 -14.32
N HIS A 537 -1.62 -4.86 -15.13
CA HIS A 537 -3.06 -4.89 -15.31
C HIS A 537 -3.76 -5.57 -14.14
N LEU A 538 -3.10 -6.51 -13.45
CA LEU A 538 -3.56 -7.01 -12.15
C LEU A 538 -3.60 -5.90 -11.10
N CYS A 539 -2.61 -4.99 -11.06
CA CYS A 539 -2.70 -3.81 -10.18
C CYS A 539 -3.97 -3.01 -10.41
N VAL A 540 -4.27 -2.69 -11.67
CA VAL A 540 -5.45 -1.91 -12.03
C VAL A 540 -6.73 -2.65 -11.66
N ILE A 541 -6.83 -3.95 -12.00
CA ILE A 541 -8.01 -4.77 -11.69
C ILE A 541 -8.20 -4.90 -10.18
N PHE A 542 -7.15 -5.18 -9.41
CA PHE A 542 -7.26 -5.32 -7.95
C PHE A 542 -7.67 -4.02 -7.27
N SER A 543 -7.16 -2.88 -7.73
CA SER A 543 -7.62 -1.57 -7.26
C SER A 543 -9.09 -1.33 -7.63
N TYR A 544 -9.48 -1.62 -8.88
CA TYR A 544 -10.85 -1.39 -9.36
C TYR A 544 -11.91 -2.24 -8.63
N TYR A 545 -11.56 -3.45 -8.18
CA TYR A 545 -12.43 -4.31 -7.37
C TYR A 545 -12.23 -4.13 -5.85
N GLY A 546 -11.40 -3.18 -5.42
CA GLY A 546 -11.23 -2.82 -4.01
C GLY A 546 -10.60 -3.88 -3.12
N VAL A 547 -9.69 -4.71 -3.66
CA VAL A 547 -9.11 -5.86 -2.93
C VAL A 547 -7.71 -5.62 -2.37
N PHE A 548 -7.12 -4.43 -2.58
CA PHE A 548 -5.87 -4.07 -1.91
C PHE A 548 -6.10 -3.78 -0.42
N GLU A 549 -5.18 -4.30 0.39
CA GLU A 549 -5.17 -4.13 1.85
C GLU A 549 -6.54 -4.38 2.50
N LEU A 550 -7.03 -5.62 2.37
CA LEU A 550 -8.16 -6.13 3.17
C LEU A 550 -7.78 -6.29 4.66
N GLY A 551 -6.97 -5.39 5.23
CA GLY A 551 -6.54 -5.38 6.63
C GLY A 551 -7.56 -4.73 7.57
N THR A 552 -7.13 -4.29 8.76
CA THR A 552 -8.01 -3.67 9.76
C THR A 552 -8.02 -2.14 9.76
N ASP A 553 -7.07 -1.48 9.07
CA ASP A 553 -7.05 -0.02 8.91
C ASP A 553 -7.62 0.37 7.54
N ILE A 554 -8.68 1.17 7.58
CA ILE A 554 -9.37 1.72 6.42
C ILE A 554 -8.49 2.78 5.72
N ARG A 555 -7.54 3.39 6.45
CA ARG A 555 -6.71 4.50 5.96
C ARG A 555 -5.46 4.05 5.20
N SER A 556 -5.04 2.79 5.34
CA SER A 556 -3.85 2.27 4.64
C SER A 556 -4.18 1.75 3.24
N ARG A 557 -5.46 1.69 2.86
CA ARG A 557 -5.93 1.17 1.57
C ARG A 557 -5.14 1.70 0.37
N GLY A 558 -4.73 0.75 -0.46
CA GLY A 558 -3.94 0.96 -1.66
C GLY A 558 -2.69 0.08 -1.64
N SER A 559 -1.79 0.29 -2.58
CA SER A 559 -0.45 -0.29 -2.56
C SER A 559 0.49 0.66 -3.29
N ALA A 560 1.50 1.15 -2.56
CA ALA A 560 2.56 1.99 -3.14
C ALA A 560 3.39 1.20 -4.17
N LEU A 561 3.66 -0.08 -3.89
CA LEU A 561 4.35 -0.98 -4.83
C LEU A 561 3.58 -1.09 -6.15
N CYS A 562 2.28 -1.38 -6.08
CA CYS A 562 1.43 -1.52 -7.25
C CYS A 562 1.26 -0.18 -7.99
N SER A 563 1.21 0.94 -7.25
CA SER A 563 1.18 2.29 -7.83
C SER A 563 2.42 2.56 -8.67
N ASP A 564 3.61 2.26 -8.13
CA ASP A 564 4.89 2.41 -8.82
C ASP A 564 4.93 1.58 -10.10
N ILE A 565 4.49 0.31 -10.06
CA ILE A 565 4.43 -0.56 -11.25
C ILE A 565 3.55 0.05 -12.35
N VAL A 566 2.37 0.58 -11.99
CA VAL A 566 1.42 1.16 -12.95
C VAL A 566 1.97 2.47 -13.53
N HIS A 567 2.56 3.30 -12.68
CA HIS A 567 3.21 4.54 -13.09
C HIS A 567 4.35 4.28 -14.08
N ASP A 568 5.23 3.35 -13.74
CA ASP A 568 6.39 2.97 -14.53
C ASP A 568 6.01 2.43 -15.91
N TYR A 569 4.94 1.65 -15.99
CA TYR A 569 4.39 1.24 -17.27
C TYR A 569 3.83 2.43 -18.06
N GLY A 570 3.18 3.39 -17.39
CA GLY A 570 2.71 4.64 -17.98
C GLY A 570 3.82 5.51 -18.56
N GLN A 571 5.02 5.52 -17.95
CA GLN A 571 6.18 6.26 -18.43
C GLN A 571 6.59 5.88 -19.86
N ASN A 572 6.34 4.64 -20.29
CA ASN A 572 6.60 4.18 -21.65
C ASN A 572 5.81 4.97 -22.72
N PHE A 573 4.70 5.61 -22.33
CA PHE A 573 3.86 6.40 -23.21
C PHE A 573 4.07 7.91 -23.05
N ALA A 574 4.80 8.36 -22.02
CA ALA A 574 4.83 9.76 -21.61
C ALA A 574 5.18 10.75 -22.74
N VAL A 575 6.13 10.40 -23.61
CA VAL A 575 6.55 11.26 -24.73
C VAL A 575 5.71 11.03 -25.98
N ARG A 576 5.41 9.77 -26.33
CA ARG A 576 4.75 9.42 -27.60
C ARG A 576 3.23 9.59 -27.56
N ASP A 577 2.61 9.16 -26.47
CA ASP A 577 1.17 9.24 -26.25
C ASP A 577 0.89 9.70 -24.81
N PRO A 578 1.01 11.01 -24.55
CA PRO A 578 0.77 11.59 -23.23
C PRO A 578 -0.66 11.32 -22.73
N ALA A 579 -1.63 11.11 -23.63
CA ALA A 579 -3.01 10.82 -23.24
C ALA A 579 -3.10 9.46 -22.56
N THR A 580 -2.55 8.41 -23.17
CA THR A 580 -2.51 7.07 -22.57
C THR A 580 -1.63 7.06 -21.32
N ALA A 581 -0.49 7.78 -21.30
CA ALA A 581 0.33 7.91 -20.09
C ALA A 581 -0.47 8.48 -18.92
N PHE A 582 -1.26 9.53 -19.18
CA PHE A 582 -2.08 10.17 -18.16
C PHE A 582 -3.18 9.25 -17.62
N GLU A 583 -3.77 8.41 -18.49
CA GLU A 583 -4.74 7.38 -18.05
C GLU A 583 -4.13 6.42 -17.01
N TYR A 584 -2.91 5.94 -17.26
CA TYR A 584 -2.19 5.08 -16.30
C TYR A 584 -1.76 5.85 -15.04
N TYR A 585 -1.34 7.11 -15.16
CA TYR A 585 -0.94 7.93 -14.01
C TYR A 585 -2.11 8.22 -13.07
N CYS A 586 -3.30 8.51 -13.62
CA CYS A 586 -4.51 8.64 -12.82
C CYS A 586 -4.79 7.35 -12.04
N LEU A 587 -4.70 6.19 -12.71
CA LEU A 587 -4.88 4.89 -12.07
C LEU A 587 -3.80 4.56 -11.04
N ALA A 588 -2.54 4.91 -11.30
CA ALA A 588 -1.45 4.72 -10.34
C ALA A 588 -1.74 5.44 -9.02
N ALA A 589 -2.31 6.64 -9.09
CA ALA A 589 -2.73 7.37 -7.90
C ALA A 589 -3.92 6.71 -7.18
N GLU A 590 -4.92 6.20 -7.91
CA GLU A 590 -6.04 5.44 -7.31
C GLU A 590 -5.55 4.14 -6.65
N VAL A 591 -4.59 3.44 -7.29
CA VAL A 591 -3.94 2.23 -6.76
C VAL A 591 -3.16 2.54 -5.49
N LYS A 592 -2.47 3.68 -5.41
CA LYS A 592 -1.75 4.13 -4.21
C LYS A 592 -2.70 4.35 -3.04
N GLY A 593 -3.90 4.85 -3.32
CA GLY A 593 -4.93 5.12 -2.33
C GLY A 593 -4.56 6.18 -1.30
N GLY A 594 -4.95 5.98 -0.04
CA GLY A 594 -4.82 6.97 1.04
C GLY A 594 -5.95 8.02 1.10
N GLY A 595 -7.08 7.77 0.42
CA GLY A 595 -8.25 8.66 0.40
C GLY A 595 -8.15 9.83 -0.58
N TYR A 596 -9.23 10.59 -0.71
CA TYR A 596 -9.39 11.63 -1.76
C TYR A 596 -8.21 12.61 -1.81
N VAL A 597 -7.80 13.17 -0.68
CA VAL A 597 -6.72 14.18 -0.63
C VAL A 597 -5.38 13.60 -1.12
N SER A 598 -5.03 12.39 -0.69
CA SER A 598 -3.78 11.70 -1.10
C SER A 598 -3.79 11.36 -2.59
N VAL A 599 -4.92 10.87 -3.09
CA VAL A 599 -5.11 10.54 -4.52
C VAL A 599 -4.95 11.80 -5.36
N ILE A 600 -5.60 12.91 -5.01
CA ILE A 600 -5.50 14.17 -5.74
C ILE A 600 -4.06 14.72 -5.70
N GLN A 601 -3.41 14.67 -4.55
CA GLN A 601 -2.01 15.10 -4.42
C GLN A 601 -1.09 14.28 -5.33
N THR A 602 -1.28 12.96 -5.35
CA THR A 602 -0.50 12.07 -6.22
C THR A 602 -0.82 12.32 -7.69
N GLN A 603 -2.09 12.49 -8.07
CA GLN A 603 -2.49 12.85 -9.44
C GLN A 603 -1.87 14.18 -9.89
N GLY A 604 -1.83 15.19 -9.02
CA GLY A 604 -1.18 16.47 -9.31
C GLY A 604 0.33 16.34 -9.50
N GLN A 605 1.00 15.55 -8.65
CA GLN A 605 2.43 15.25 -8.79
C GLN A 605 2.76 14.56 -10.11
N LEU A 606 1.99 13.53 -10.46
CA LEU A 606 2.17 12.77 -11.69
C LEU A 606 1.81 13.58 -12.95
N LEU A 607 0.78 14.44 -12.88
CA LEU A 607 0.46 15.39 -13.95
C LEU A 607 1.61 16.36 -14.20
N ARG A 608 2.22 16.91 -13.14
CA ARG A 608 3.39 17.79 -13.25
C ARG A 608 4.56 17.06 -13.92
N GLU A 609 4.85 15.84 -13.49
CA GLU A 609 5.89 15.02 -14.10
C GLU A 609 5.65 14.82 -15.59
N LEU A 610 4.44 14.42 -15.97
CA LEU A 610 4.07 14.19 -17.36
C LEU A 610 4.17 15.46 -18.21
N LEU A 611 3.72 16.61 -17.70
CA LEU A 611 3.81 17.89 -18.40
C LEU A 611 5.27 18.32 -18.62
N ASN A 612 6.14 18.06 -17.65
CA ASN A 612 7.57 18.35 -17.77
C ASN A 612 8.24 17.48 -18.85
N GLN A 613 7.87 16.21 -18.96
CA GLN A 613 8.43 15.27 -19.93
C GLN A 613 7.86 15.47 -21.35
N SER A 614 6.54 15.61 -21.47
CA SER A 614 5.83 15.62 -22.76
C SER A 614 5.64 17.02 -23.36
N ARG A 615 5.66 18.07 -22.52
CA ARG A 615 5.23 19.44 -22.88
C ARG A 615 3.83 19.52 -23.49
N ALA A 616 2.97 18.52 -23.27
CA ALA A 616 1.66 18.38 -23.91
C ALA A 616 0.52 19.11 -23.17
N PHE A 617 0.70 20.39 -22.83
CA PHE A 617 -0.29 21.20 -22.11
C PHE A 617 -1.65 21.25 -22.83
N GLY A 618 -1.64 21.53 -24.14
CA GLY A 618 -2.87 21.64 -24.93
C GLY A 618 -3.68 20.35 -25.00
N THR A 619 -3.03 19.19 -25.12
CA THR A 619 -3.70 17.88 -25.20
C THR A 619 -4.29 17.47 -23.84
N LEU A 620 -3.52 17.64 -22.77
CA LEU A 620 -3.88 17.15 -21.43
C LEU A 620 -4.89 18.07 -20.71
N LEU A 621 -4.73 19.39 -20.85
CA LEU A 621 -5.54 20.40 -20.15
C LEU A 621 -6.58 21.07 -21.04
N GLY A 622 -6.44 20.98 -22.38
CA GLY A 622 -7.32 21.65 -23.34
C GLY A 622 -6.94 23.12 -23.56
N ALA A 623 -7.37 23.69 -24.69
CA ALA A 623 -7.14 25.10 -24.99
C ALA A 623 -8.10 26.01 -24.20
N GLY A 624 -7.58 27.09 -23.61
CA GLY A 624 -8.38 28.25 -23.17
C GLY A 624 -9.22 28.09 -21.91
N GLY A 625 -8.69 27.49 -20.83
CA GLY A 625 -9.28 27.55 -19.46
C GLY A 625 -10.61 26.82 -19.23
N SER A 626 -11.38 26.51 -20.29
CA SER A 626 -12.66 25.81 -20.22
C SER A 626 -12.50 24.28 -20.12
N GLY A 627 -11.34 23.74 -20.51
CA GLY A 627 -11.04 22.29 -20.47
C GLY A 627 -11.82 21.45 -21.49
N SER A 628 -12.52 22.08 -22.44
CA SER A 628 -13.28 21.39 -23.48
C SER A 628 -12.34 20.63 -24.42
N GLY A 629 -12.53 19.31 -24.54
CA GLY A 629 -11.72 18.44 -25.40
C GLY A 629 -10.45 17.83 -24.77
N ALA A 630 -10.10 18.24 -23.54
CA ALA A 630 -8.93 17.76 -22.80
C ALA A 630 -9.04 16.28 -22.38
N VAL A 631 -7.90 15.58 -22.26
CA VAL A 631 -7.89 14.21 -21.68
C VAL A 631 -8.39 14.25 -20.24
N LEU A 632 -7.97 15.25 -19.46
CA LEU A 632 -8.39 15.42 -18.07
C LEU A 632 -9.92 15.59 -17.92
N SER A 633 -10.59 16.27 -18.85
CA SER A 633 -12.05 16.46 -18.79
C SER A 633 -12.83 15.19 -19.13
N LYS A 634 -12.26 14.29 -19.92
CA LYS A 634 -12.84 12.97 -20.19
C LYS A 634 -12.67 12.02 -18.99
N LEU A 635 -11.52 12.06 -18.33
CA LEU A 635 -11.22 11.16 -17.21
C LEU A 635 -11.87 11.57 -15.90
N LYS A 636 -11.93 12.87 -15.62
CA LYS A 636 -12.50 13.43 -14.39
C LYS A 636 -13.64 14.39 -14.77
N PRO A 637 -14.89 13.92 -14.92
CA PRO A 637 -16.00 14.76 -15.37
C PRO A 637 -16.43 15.79 -14.31
N ASP A 638 -16.13 15.56 -13.04
CA ASP A 638 -16.32 16.57 -11.99
C ASP A 638 -15.37 17.76 -12.17
N LYS A 639 -15.93 18.98 -12.18
CA LYS A 639 -15.17 20.21 -12.35
C LYS A 639 -14.29 20.51 -11.14
N GLN A 640 -14.79 20.27 -9.93
CA GLN A 640 -14.04 20.57 -8.72
C GLN A 640 -12.81 19.67 -8.61
N GLN A 641 -12.99 18.36 -8.81
CA GLN A 641 -11.88 17.40 -8.82
C GLN A 641 -10.79 17.76 -9.84
N ARG A 642 -11.16 18.19 -11.05
CA ARG A 642 -10.18 18.66 -12.05
C ARG A 642 -9.39 19.87 -11.56
N GLN A 643 -10.07 20.85 -10.97
CA GLN A 643 -9.41 22.03 -10.44
C GLN A 643 -8.44 21.66 -9.32
N ASP A 644 -8.84 20.77 -8.41
CA ASP A 644 -7.99 20.33 -7.31
C ASP A 644 -6.70 19.64 -7.82
N ILE A 645 -6.81 18.79 -8.86
CA ILE A 645 -5.64 18.13 -9.49
C ILE A 645 -4.69 19.15 -10.11
N ILE A 646 -5.21 20.10 -10.90
CA ILE A 646 -4.39 21.12 -11.57
C ILE A 646 -3.74 22.05 -10.53
N VAL A 647 -4.47 22.46 -9.50
CA VAL A 647 -3.92 23.26 -8.39
C VAL A 647 -2.82 22.49 -7.66
N SER A 648 -3.01 21.20 -7.40
CA SER A 648 -1.96 20.38 -6.79
C SER A 648 -0.70 20.31 -7.66
N ALA A 649 -0.84 20.15 -8.97
CA ALA A 649 0.27 20.20 -9.91
C ALA A 649 0.97 21.58 -9.91
N ALA A 650 0.20 22.67 -9.86
CA ALA A 650 0.71 24.04 -9.82
C ALA A 650 1.51 24.33 -8.54
N VAL A 651 1.00 23.91 -7.38
CA VAL A 651 1.72 24.00 -6.09
C VAL A 651 3.02 23.21 -6.15
N GLY A 652 3.00 22.01 -6.74
CA GLY A 652 4.22 21.24 -7.01
C GLY A 652 5.22 21.98 -7.90
N CYS A 653 4.76 22.71 -8.92
CA CYS A 653 5.62 23.54 -9.77
C CYS A 653 6.27 24.69 -8.97
N VAL A 654 5.50 25.37 -8.10
CA VAL A 654 6.04 26.44 -7.23
C VAL A 654 7.12 25.91 -6.30
N GLN A 655 6.90 24.75 -5.67
CA GLN A 655 7.88 24.11 -4.78
C GLN A 655 9.20 23.75 -5.49
N ASN A 656 9.14 23.51 -6.80
CA ASN A 656 10.30 23.16 -7.63
C ASN A 656 10.84 24.34 -8.45
N ALA A 657 10.44 25.59 -8.13
CA ALA A 657 10.83 26.82 -8.83
C ALA A 657 10.48 26.86 -10.33
N GLN A 658 9.48 26.06 -10.77
CA GLN A 658 8.95 26.02 -12.14
C GLN A 658 7.82 27.06 -12.28
N PHE A 659 8.17 28.34 -12.15
CA PHE A 659 7.17 29.41 -12.02
C PHE A 659 6.35 29.63 -13.28
N HIS A 660 6.93 29.43 -14.47
CA HIS A 660 6.22 29.59 -15.74
C HIS A 660 5.08 28.58 -15.87
N GLU A 661 5.38 27.31 -15.65
CA GLU A 661 4.41 26.22 -15.64
C GLU A 661 3.37 26.41 -14.52
N ALA A 662 3.77 26.88 -13.34
CA ALA A 662 2.85 27.15 -12.24
C ALA A 662 1.80 28.21 -12.62
N MET A 663 2.22 29.31 -13.26
CA MET A 663 1.32 30.38 -13.71
C MET A 663 0.29 29.86 -14.72
N GLU A 664 0.73 29.11 -15.73
CA GLU A 664 -0.15 28.47 -16.71
C GLU A 664 -1.17 27.55 -16.04
N LEU A 665 -0.72 26.68 -15.12
CA LEU A 665 -1.59 25.75 -14.42
C LEU A 665 -2.62 26.46 -13.54
N PHE A 666 -2.24 27.52 -12.83
CA PHE A 666 -3.20 28.32 -12.06
C PHE A 666 -4.24 29.01 -12.94
N MET A 667 -3.83 29.54 -14.09
CA MET A 667 -4.77 30.10 -15.07
C MET A 667 -5.73 29.01 -15.60
N HIS A 668 -5.22 27.83 -15.95
CA HIS A 668 -6.04 26.68 -16.37
C HIS A 668 -6.99 26.17 -15.29
N ALA A 669 -6.61 26.24 -14.01
CA ALA A 669 -7.47 25.89 -12.89
C ALA A 669 -8.56 26.94 -12.62
N GLY A 670 -8.52 28.10 -13.28
CA GLY A 670 -9.38 29.23 -12.97
C GLY A 670 -9.04 29.84 -11.60
N LYS A 671 -7.76 29.90 -11.24
CA LYS A 671 -7.24 30.56 -10.04
C LYS A 671 -6.28 31.70 -10.41
N PRO A 672 -6.74 32.74 -11.14
CA PRO A 672 -5.91 33.84 -11.62
C PRO A 672 -5.26 34.64 -10.50
N PHE A 673 -5.86 34.67 -9.30
CA PHE A 673 -5.27 35.30 -8.11
C PHE A 673 -3.90 34.70 -7.77
N ASN A 674 -3.79 33.37 -7.70
CA ASN A 674 -2.54 32.66 -7.41
C ASN A 674 -1.50 32.86 -8.52
N ALA A 675 -1.94 32.95 -9.78
CA ALA A 675 -1.05 33.29 -10.89
C ALA A 675 -0.50 34.70 -10.73
N LEU A 676 -1.35 35.68 -10.39
CA LEU A 676 -0.96 37.08 -10.20
C LEU A 676 0.01 37.27 -9.03
N GLU A 677 -0.15 36.54 -7.94
CA GLU A 677 0.79 36.54 -6.80
C GLU A 677 2.22 36.13 -7.25
N ILE A 678 2.32 35.06 -8.05
CA ILE A 678 3.59 34.59 -8.62
C ILE A 678 4.15 35.63 -9.58
N ILE A 679 3.31 36.21 -10.45
CA ILE A 679 3.71 37.26 -11.40
C ILE A 679 4.27 38.47 -10.65
N ASN A 680 3.57 38.97 -9.63
CA ASN A 680 3.98 40.13 -8.83
C ASN A 680 5.36 39.91 -8.19
N LYS A 681 5.57 38.74 -7.59
CA LYS A 681 6.85 38.37 -7.00
C LYS A 681 7.96 38.29 -8.06
N ARG A 682 7.70 37.61 -9.18
CA ARG A 682 8.70 37.41 -10.25
C ARG A 682 9.05 38.71 -10.96
N TYR A 683 8.06 39.56 -11.16
CA TYR A 683 8.19 40.87 -11.76
C TYR A 683 9.00 41.80 -10.83
N SER A 684 8.68 41.83 -9.53
CA SER A 684 9.47 42.56 -8.52
C SER A 684 10.95 42.16 -8.58
N ASP A 685 11.25 40.87 -8.51
CA ASP A 685 12.64 40.38 -8.55
C ASP A 685 13.38 40.81 -9.83
N ALA A 686 12.72 40.75 -10.99
CA ALA A 686 13.35 40.97 -12.30
C ALA A 686 13.47 42.45 -12.71
N ILE A 687 12.55 43.32 -12.27
CA ILE A 687 12.45 44.71 -12.76
C ILE A 687 13.72 45.54 -12.56
N SER A 688 14.42 45.35 -11.45
CA SER A 688 15.67 46.06 -11.13
C SER A 688 16.82 45.59 -12.02
N ALA A 689 16.92 44.28 -12.27
CA ALA A 689 17.97 43.69 -13.10
C ALA A 689 17.76 44.03 -14.58
N ALA A 690 16.53 43.95 -15.08
CA ALA A 690 16.18 44.31 -16.45
C ALA A 690 16.40 45.80 -16.76
N ALA A 691 16.29 46.67 -15.74
CA ALA A 691 16.65 48.07 -15.86
C ALA A 691 18.17 48.27 -16.01
N ALA A 692 18.99 47.46 -15.33
CA ALA A 692 20.45 47.55 -15.43
C ALA A 692 20.99 46.94 -16.74
N GLU A 693 20.53 45.73 -17.10
CA GLU A 693 21.01 44.98 -18.26
C GLU A 693 19.83 44.44 -19.12
N PRO A 694 19.47 45.12 -20.23
CA PRO A 694 18.38 44.66 -21.09
C PRO A 694 18.76 43.42 -21.89
N GLY A 695 17.93 42.37 -21.81
CA GLY A 695 18.07 41.13 -22.59
C GLY A 695 18.65 39.93 -21.84
N GLN A 696 19.07 40.09 -20.57
CA GLN A 696 19.40 38.98 -19.68
C GLN A 696 18.34 38.85 -18.57
N GLY A 697 17.82 37.63 -18.36
CA GLY A 697 16.86 37.32 -17.30
C GLY A 697 15.46 36.99 -17.79
N VAL A 698 14.46 37.20 -16.92
CA VAL A 698 13.05 36.90 -17.20
C VAL A 698 12.48 37.91 -18.19
N ASP A 699 11.73 37.43 -19.19
CA ASP A 699 11.03 38.30 -20.13
C ASP A 699 9.88 39.04 -19.42
N LEU A 700 10.10 40.33 -19.17
CA LEU A 700 9.11 41.18 -18.53
C LEU A 700 7.90 41.42 -19.43
N ASP A 701 8.05 41.40 -20.76
CA ASP A 701 6.92 41.62 -21.68
C ASP A 701 5.94 40.45 -21.65
N ASP A 702 6.46 39.22 -21.59
CA ASP A 702 5.66 38.01 -21.36
C ASP A 702 4.93 38.06 -20.00
N LEU A 703 5.62 38.47 -18.92
CA LEU A 703 4.99 38.61 -17.61
C LEU A 703 3.89 39.69 -17.59
N GLU A 704 4.04 40.79 -18.31
CA GLU A 704 2.99 41.80 -18.45
C GLU A 704 1.78 41.27 -19.19
N GLN A 705 2.01 40.59 -20.32
CA GLN A 705 0.93 39.99 -21.09
C GLN A 705 0.14 38.98 -20.24
N ARG A 706 0.83 38.14 -19.48
CA ARG A 706 0.22 37.16 -18.56
C ARG A 706 -0.50 37.82 -17.40
N GLY A 707 0.10 38.86 -16.80
CA GLY A 707 -0.52 39.60 -15.71
C GLY A 707 -1.79 40.30 -16.15
N ASN A 708 -1.80 40.91 -17.34
CA ASN A 708 -3.00 41.52 -17.92
C ASN A 708 -4.09 40.48 -18.21
N ALA A 709 -3.72 39.28 -18.70
CA ALA A 709 -4.67 38.19 -18.86
C ALA A 709 -5.24 37.71 -17.51
N ALA A 710 -4.41 37.58 -16.48
CA ALA A 710 -4.84 37.23 -15.13
C ALA A 710 -5.78 38.28 -14.53
N LEU A 711 -5.53 39.58 -14.75
CA LEU A 711 -6.41 40.66 -14.34
C LEU A 711 -7.80 40.55 -14.97
N GLN A 712 -7.85 40.33 -16.29
CA GLN A 712 -9.10 40.20 -17.03
C GLN A 712 -9.94 39.03 -16.50
N ASP A 713 -9.32 37.88 -16.23
CA ASP A 713 -10.01 36.71 -15.68
C ASP A 713 -10.43 36.93 -14.23
N LEU A 714 -9.59 37.61 -13.43
CA LEU A 714 -9.86 37.90 -12.03
C LEU A 714 -11.07 38.82 -11.86
N GLU A 715 -11.31 39.78 -12.76
CA GLU A 715 -12.49 40.66 -12.75
C GLU A 715 -13.81 39.88 -12.69
N SER A 716 -13.87 38.74 -13.38
CA SER A 716 -15.06 37.89 -13.46
C SER A 716 -15.34 37.04 -12.21
N GLN A 717 -14.39 36.96 -11.26
CA GLN A 717 -14.49 36.08 -10.10
C GLN A 717 -15.06 36.78 -8.85
N GLN A 718 -16.07 36.14 -8.23
CA GLN A 718 -16.72 36.59 -6.99
C GLN A 718 -16.17 35.92 -5.71
N GLU A 719 -15.46 34.79 -5.81
CA GLU A 719 -15.06 33.97 -4.66
C GLU A 719 -13.85 34.50 -3.87
N VAL A 720 -13.08 35.43 -4.45
CA VAL A 720 -11.87 35.98 -3.80
C VAL A 720 -12.23 37.17 -2.92
N ASP A 721 -11.63 37.24 -1.73
CA ASP A 721 -11.75 38.41 -0.85
C ASP A 721 -11.42 39.71 -1.61
N ILE A 722 -12.38 40.65 -1.60
CA ILE A 722 -12.32 41.90 -2.38
C ILE A 722 -11.08 42.70 -1.99
N ARG A 723 -10.71 42.68 -0.70
CA ARG A 723 -9.55 43.40 -0.21
C ARG A 723 -8.26 42.80 -0.72
N SER A 724 -8.07 41.49 -0.55
CA SER A 724 -6.87 40.77 -1.03
C SER A 724 -6.71 40.90 -2.55
N LYS A 725 -7.81 40.78 -3.30
CA LYS A 725 -7.84 41.02 -4.75
C LYS A 725 -7.36 42.44 -5.10
N ARG A 726 -7.87 43.46 -4.41
CA ARG A 726 -7.45 44.84 -4.64
C ARG A 726 -5.98 45.08 -4.32
N GLU A 727 -5.47 44.42 -3.28
CA GLU A 727 -4.07 44.53 -2.86
C GLU A 727 -3.12 43.94 -3.94
N GLU A 728 -3.41 42.75 -4.49
CA GLU A 728 -2.60 42.13 -5.57
C GLU A 728 -2.70 42.88 -6.90
N VAL A 729 -3.90 43.34 -7.28
CA VAL A 729 -4.11 44.14 -8.50
C VAL A 729 -3.35 45.46 -8.40
N GLY A 730 -3.48 46.16 -7.28
CA GLY A 730 -2.78 47.42 -7.05
C GLY A 730 -1.26 47.23 -7.00
N ALA A 731 -0.78 46.10 -6.49
CA ALA A 731 0.65 45.77 -6.53
C ALA A 731 1.16 45.61 -7.97
N PHE A 732 0.42 44.89 -8.83
CA PHE A 732 0.79 44.70 -10.23
C PHE A 732 0.81 46.03 -11.00
N GLU A 733 -0.23 46.86 -10.87
CA GLU A 733 -0.28 48.19 -11.50
C GLU A 733 0.88 49.09 -11.06
N THR A 734 1.22 49.04 -9.77
CA THR A 734 2.35 49.81 -9.22
C THR A 734 3.70 49.32 -9.77
N LEU A 735 3.84 48.01 -9.99
CA LEU A 735 5.04 47.41 -10.59
C LEU A 735 5.18 47.79 -12.08
N LEU A 736 4.09 47.80 -12.84
CA LEU A 736 4.07 48.31 -14.23
C LEU A 736 4.53 49.77 -14.28
N LEU A 737 4.05 50.59 -13.35
CA LEU A 737 4.46 51.99 -13.23
C LEU A 737 5.95 52.11 -12.86
N ALA A 738 6.43 51.27 -11.93
CA ALA A 738 7.85 51.22 -11.58
C ALA A 738 8.73 50.85 -12.78
N ARG A 739 8.28 49.98 -13.68
CA ARG A 739 9.05 49.61 -14.88
C ARG A 739 9.20 50.80 -15.81
N LYS A 740 8.11 51.55 -16.04
CA LYS A 740 8.14 52.80 -16.83
C LYS A 740 9.12 53.80 -16.22
N LEU A 741 9.07 53.98 -14.89
CA LEU A 741 9.98 54.87 -14.17
C LEU A 741 11.45 54.46 -14.34
N PHE A 742 11.76 53.17 -14.18
CA PHE A 742 13.13 52.66 -14.26
C PHE A 742 13.68 52.74 -15.68
N ARG A 743 12.84 52.50 -16.69
CA ARG A 743 13.20 52.67 -18.10
C ARG A 743 13.50 54.12 -18.44
N ALA A 744 12.62 55.05 -18.07
CA ALA A 744 12.81 56.48 -18.30
C ALA A 744 14.07 56.99 -17.60
N PHE A 745 14.36 56.51 -16.38
CA PHE A 745 15.56 56.88 -15.64
C PHE A 745 16.85 56.45 -16.34
N ARG A 746 16.87 55.23 -16.88
CA ARG A 746 17.99 54.71 -17.68
C ARG A 746 18.19 55.49 -18.97
N GLU A 747 17.11 55.87 -19.65
CA GLU A 747 17.14 56.65 -20.89
C GLU A 747 17.53 58.13 -20.65
N GLY A 748 17.73 58.55 -19.39
CA GLY A 748 18.04 59.93 -19.01
C GLY A 748 16.85 60.88 -19.16
N ALA A 749 15.64 60.35 -19.34
CA ALA A 749 14.41 61.12 -19.53
C ALA A 749 13.85 61.62 -18.19
N TYR A 750 14.62 62.44 -17.46
CA TYR A 750 14.26 62.88 -16.09
C TYR A 750 12.93 63.65 -16.00
N LYS A 751 12.51 64.34 -17.08
CA LYS A 751 11.20 65.00 -17.16
C LYS A 751 10.04 64.00 -17.17
N GLU A 752 10.22 62.88 -17.85
CA GLU A 752 9.25 61.79 -17.88
C GLU A 752 9.20 61.09 -16.53
N CYS A 753 10.36 60.81 -15.91
CA CYS A 753 10.42 60.29 -14.55
C CYS A 753 9.65 61.19 -13.56
N PHE A 754 9.88 62.51 -13.62
CA PHE A 754 9.17 63.48 -12.77
C PHE A 754 7.66 63.49 -13.02
N GLY A 755 7.24 63.31 -14.27
CA GLY A 755 5.83 63.21 -14.67
C GLY A 755 5.13 61.98 -14.08
N LEU A 756 5.84 60.87 -13.88
CA LEU A 756 5.31 59.63 -13.31
C LEU A 756 5.24 59.63 -11.78
N LEU A 757 6.01 60.47 -11.08
CA LEU A 757 6.05 60.50 -9.60
C LEU A 757 4.70 60.70 -8.90
N PRO A 758 3.78 61.56 -9.39
CA PRO A 758 2.46 61.76 -8.77
C PRO A 758 1.55 60.53 -8.85
N GLU A 759 1.81 59.59 -9.76
CA GLU A 759 1.02 58.36 -9.91
C GLU A 759 1.30 57.35 -8.78
N PHE A 760 2.45 57.45 -8.10
CA PHE A 760 2.76 56.65 -6.92
C PHE A 760 2.06 57.20 -5.67
N SER A 761 0.99 56.54 -5.24
CA SER A 761 0.16 56.93 -4.09
C SER A 761 0.88 56.97 -2.74
N PHE A 762 2.08 56.39 -2.63
CA PHE A 762 2.89 56.33 -1.41
C PHE A 762 4.08 57.30 -1.38
N LEU A 763 4.28 58.12 -2.42
CA LEU A 763 5.33 59.16 -2.41
C LEU A 763 4.77 60.50 -1.89
N PRO A 764 5.34 61.09 -0.82
CA PRO A 764 4.87 62.37 -0.32
C PRO A 764 5.33 63.53 -1.21
N ILE A 765 4.40 64.43 -1.51
CA ILE A 765 4.67 65.66 -2.28
C ILE A 765 5.08 66.80 -1.33
N ARG A 766 4.54 66.81 -0.10
CA ARG A 766 4.79 67.84 0.91
C ARG A 766 5.28 67.23 2.22
N PRO A 767 6.09 67.96 3.02
CA PRO A 767 6.62 67.45 4.29
C PRO A 767 5.52 67.08 5.29
N GLU A 768 4.38 67.77 5.25
CA GLU A 768 3.20 67.48 6.09
C GLU A 768 2.61 66.08 5.86
N GLN A 769 2.80 65.52 4.65
CA GLN A 769 2.27 64.21 4.27
C GLN A 769 3.16 63.06 4.74
N VAL A 770 4.42 63.34 5.09
CA VAL A 770 5.46 62.31 5.33
C VAL A 770 5.05 61.32 6.42
N SER A 771 4.52 61.79 7.54
CA SER A 771 4.11 60.91 8.66
C SER A 771 3.01 59.93 8.27
N LYS A 772 1.99 60.41 7.55
CA LYS A 772 0.88 59.57 7.06
C LYS A 772 1.38 58.55 6.03
N PHE A 773 2.13 59.01 5.04
CA PHE A 773 2.63 58.16 3.96
C PHE A 773 3.66 57.14 4.46
N ALA A 774 4.43 57.47 5.50
CA ALA A 774 5.35 56.52 6.14
C ALA A 774 4.61 55.42 6.90
N SER A 775 3.47 55.73 7.52
CA SER A 775 2.58 54.73 8.11
C SER A 775 1.96 53.83 7.02
N ASP A 776 1.47 54.43 5.94
CA ASP A 776 0.85 53.72 4.81
C ASP A 776 1.86 52.83 4.06
N ALA A 777 3.14 53.23 4.02
CA ALA A 777 4.23 52.41 3.47
C ALA A 777 4.39 51.06 4.18
N GLY A 778 4.04 51.00 5.46
CA GLY A 778 3.99 49.75 6.23
C GLY A 778 2.90 48.78 5.74
N GLY A 779 1.85 49.28 5.09
CA GLY A 779 0.76 48.50 4.51
C GLY A 779 0.93 48.12 3.05
N LEU A 780 2.01 48.55 2.38
CA LEU A 780 2.26 48.20 0.97
C LEU A 780 2.46 46.69 0.78
N HIS A 781 2.12 46.22 -0.43
CA HIS A 781 2.39 44.85 -0.84
C HIS A 781 3.89 44.53 -0.81
N ILE A 782 4.26 43.29 -0.46
CA ILE A 782 5.67 42.91 -0.23
C ILE A 782 6.52 43.13 -1.49
N ALA A 783 5.98 42.78 -2.67
CA ALA A 783 6.63 42.97 -3.97
C ALA A 783 6.93 44.46 -4.28
N VAL A 784 6.07 45.38 -3.83
CA VAL A 784 6.29 46.82 -4.03
C VAL A 784 7.29 47.36 -3.01
N LYS A 785 7.23 46.89 -1.76
CA LYS A 785 8.15 47.30 -0.68
C LYS A 785 9.61 47.04 -1.03
N GLU A 786 9.90 45.92 -1.66
CA GLU A 786 11.26 45.58 -2.11
C GLU A 786 11.84 46.59 -3.11
N LYS A 787 10.99 47.26 -3.89
CA LYS A 787 11.39 48.25 -4.90
C LYS A 787 11.32 49.70 -4.41
N LEU A 788 10.69 49.93 -3.26
CA LEU A 788 10.54 51.25 -2.66
C LEU A 788 11.86 52.04 -2.54
N PRO A 789 13.00 51.44 -2.09
CA PRO A 789 14.26 52.16 -2.00
C PRO A 789 14.75 52.71 -3.35
N GLN A 790 14.62 51.92 -4.41
CA GLN A 790 15.04 52.31 -5.76
C GLN A 790 14.12 53.38 -6.34
N ILE A 791 12.81 53.24 -6.15
CA ILE A 791 11.81 54.23 -6.58
C ILE A 791 12.10 55.59 -5.91
N VAL A 792 12.34 55.60 -4.60
CA VAL A 792 12.62 56.82 -3.83
C VAL A 792 13.96 57.46 -4.27
N LYS A 793 14.99 56.65 -4.51
CA LYS A 793 16.28 57.13 -5.04
C LYS A 793 16.11 57.78 -6.40
N ILE A 794 15.45 57.11 -7.35
CA ILE A 794 15.20 57.63 -8.70
C ILE A 794 14.36 58.91 -8.66
N ALA A 795 13.34 58.95 -7.80
CA ALA A 795 12.50 60.13 -7.62
C ALA A 795 13.32 61.36 -7.18
N GLY A 796 14.21 61.19 -6.21
CA GLY A 796 15.08 62.28 -5.75
C GLY A 796 16.07 62.76 -6.81
N ILE A 797 16.68 61.84 -7.57
CA ILE A 797 17.59 62.20 -8.67
C ILE A 797 16.82 62.94 -9.77
N ALA A 798 15.65 62.45 -10.19
CA ALA A 798 14.84 63.09 -11.23
C ALA A 798 14.40 64.52 -10.83
N ILE A 799 14.00 64.74 -9.56
CA ILE A 799 13.66 66.07 -9.07
C ILE A 799 14.87 67.02 -9.11
N SER A 800 16.06 66.52 -8.72
CA SER A 800 17.31 67.28 -8.78
C SER A 800 17.66 67.71 -10.20
N GLU A 801 17.63 66.77 -11.15
CA GLU A 801 17.97 67.04 -12.56
C GLU A 801 16.99 68.01 -13.21
N VAL A 802 15.68 67.83 -13.02
CA VAL A 802 14.67 68.78 -13.52
C VAL A 802 14.86 70.17 -12.91
N MET A 803 15.29 70.25 -11.66
CA MET A 803 15.59 71.53 -11.00
C MET A 803 16.86 72.18 -11.57
N GLN A 804 17.90 71.41 -11.88
CA GLN A 804 19.13 71.90 -12.52
C GLN A 804 18.89 72.40 -13.95
N GLU A 805 18.13 71.65 -14.76
CA GLU A 805 17.73 72.09 -16.10
C GLU A 805 16.96 73.42 -16.06
N ARG A 806 16.00 73.54 -15.13
CA ARG A 806 15.22 74.77 -14.96
C ARG A 806 16.10 75.96 -14.56
N ARG A 807 17.12 75.73 -13.73
CA ARG A 807 18.15 76.73 -13.39
C ARG A 807 19.02 77.10 -14.59
N ALA A 808 19.40 76.16 -15.45
CA ALA A 808 20.16 76.45 -16.66
C ALA A 808 19.39 77.36 -17.63
N THR A 809 18.07 77.19 -17.75
CA THR A 809 17.17 78.11 -18.49
C THR A 809 16.98 79.50 -17.85
N GLN A 810 17.42 79.74 -16.60
CA GLN A 810 17.35 81.06 -15.95
C GLN A 810 18.31 82.10 -16.55
N ARG A 811 19.23 81.70 -17.44
CA ARG A 811 20.19 82.63 -18.07
C ARG A 811 19.59 83.59 -19.11
N THR A 812 18.27 83.57 -19.32
CA THR A 812 17.55 84.56 -20.16
C THR A 812 16.55 85.39 -19.33
N PRO A 813 16.47 86.74 -19.50
CA PRO A 813 16.03 87.65 -18.42
C PRO A 813 14.53 87.77 -18.18
N THR A 814 13.67 87.11 -18.97
CA THR A 814 12.25 87.52 -19.09
C THR A 814 11.23 86.69 -18.28
N ALA A 815 11.65 85.69 -17.50
CA ALA A 815 10.73 84.77 -16.79
C ALA A 815 11.09 84.50 -15.30
N ALA A 816 11.66 85.47 -14.59
CA ALA A 816 12.27 85.22 -13.27
C ALA A 816 11.29 84.98 -12.09
N SER A 817 10.07 85.54 -12.08
CA SER A 817 9.19 85.49 -10.90
C SER A 817 8.29 84.25 -10.80
N MET A 818 7.80 83.69 -11.91
CA MET A 818 7.02 82.44 -11.92
C MET A 818 7.89 81.18 -11.76
N ILE A 819 9.18 81.26 -12.11
CA ILE A 819 10.11 80.12 -12.07
C ILE A 819 10.78 79.97 -10.68
N SER A 820 10.86 81.04 -9.87
CA SER A 820 11.41 80.98 -8.51
C SER A 820 10.48 80.23 -7.54
N SER A 821 9.17 80.46 -7.62
CA SER A 821 8.16 79.74 -6.82
C SER A 821 8.14 78.24 -7.15
N SER A 822 8.23 77.89 -8.44
CA SER A 822 8.28 76.49 -8.88
C SER A 822 9.58 75.78 -8.49
N SER A 823 10.71 76.49 -8.46
CA SER A 823 11.99 75.92 -7.97
C SER A 823 11.96 75.66 -6.46
N GLN A 824 11.25 76.51 -5.70
CA GLN A 824 11.06 76.34 -4.26
C GLN A 824 10.10 75.18 -3.94
N GLU A 825 9.09 74.96 -4.79
CA GLU A 825 8.22 73.78 -4.72
C GLU A 825 8.99 72.46 -4.94
N LEU A 826 9.90 72.42 -5.93
CA LEU A 826 10.75 71.25 -6.18
C LEU A 826 11.71 70.94 -5.01
N LYS A 827 12.33 71.98 -4.42
CA LYS A 827 13.12 71.83 -3.19
C LYS A 827 12.29 71.26 -2.03
N THR A 828 11.04 71.70 -1.91
CA THR A 828 10.12 71.24 -0.85
C THR A 828 9.73 69.77 -1.04
N ARG A 829 9.49 69.34 -2.28
CA ARG A 829 9.28 67.92 -2.64
C ARG A 829 10.50 67.05 -2.32
N LEU A 830 11.69 67.51 -2.69
CA LEU A 830 12.93 66.77 -2.41
C LEU A 830 13.17 66.64 -0.89
N HIS A 831 12.91 67.70 -0.13
CA HIS A 831 12.97 67.66 1.34
C HIS A 831 11.94 66.69 1.94
N ALA A 832 10.72 66.64 1.40
CA ALA A 832 9.70 65.69 1.82
C ALA A 832 10.14 64.23 1.58
N LEU A 833 10.77 63.93 0.43
CA LEU A 833 11.32 62.60 0.13
C LEU A 833 12.48 62.22 1.05
N ALA A 834 13.38 63.17 1.35
CA ALA A 834 14.48 62.93 2.29
C ALA A 834 13.96 62.60 3.70
N LEU A 835 12.98 63.36 4.20
CA LEU A 835 12.31 63.06 5.46
C LEU A 835 11.65 61.67 5.41
N TYR A 836 10.89 61.38 4.36
CA TYR A 836 10.22 60.10 4.15
C TYR A 836 11.19 58.91 4.18
N SER A 837 12.34 59.02 3.51
CA SER A 837 13.37 57.98 3.53
C SER A 837 13.96 57.71 4.92
N GLY A 838 13.94 58.69 5.83
CA GLY A 838 14.36 58.51 7.22
C GLY A 838 13.27 57.92 8.13
N TYR A 839 11.99 58.12 7.81
CA TYR A 839 10.87 57.55 8.60
C TYR A 839 10.54 56.10 8.23
N VAL A 840 10.77 55.68 6.97
CA VAL A 840 10.43 54.33 6.50
C VAL A 840 11.62 53.38 6.65
N LYS A 841 11.57 52.51 7.66
CA LYS A 841 12.66 51.56 8.00
C LYS A 841 13.09 50.60 6.89
N ILE A 842 12.23 50.36 5.90
CA ILE A 842 12.52 49.47 4.75
C ILE A 842 13.53 50.14 3.79
N ILE A 843 13.61 51.48 3.79
CA ILE A 843 14.55 52.22 2.95
C ILE A 843 15.92 52.23 3.65
N PRO A 844 17.00 51.80 2.98
CA PRO A 844 18.33 51.84 3.55
C PRO A 844 18.74 53.29 3.89
N GLU A 845 19.44 53.47 5.03
CA GLU A 845 19.96 54.77 5.45
C GLU A 845 20.89 55.41 4.40
N SER A 846 21.53 54.60 3.56
CA SER A 846 22.35 55.08 2.43
C SER A 846 21.53 55.93 1.44
N VAL A 847 20.29 55.55 1.16
CA VAL A 847 19.40 56.31 0.26
C VAL A 847 19.01 57.64 0.89
N ALA A 848 18.69 57.66 2.18
CA ALA A 848 18.40 58.89 2.90
C ALA A 848 19.61 59.85 2.92
N THR A 849 20.81 59.30 3.09
CA THR A 849 22.07 60.05 3.07
C THR A 849 22.33 60.63 1.69
N GLU A 850 22.18 59.85 0.62
CA GLU A 850 22.31 60.32 -0.76
C GLU A 850 21.34 61.46 -1.07
N LEU A 851 20.06 61.33 -0.68
CA LEU A 851 19.06 62.38 -0.88
C LEU A 851 19.39 63.67 -0.11
N ASN A 852 19.91 63.56 1.11
CA ASN A 852 20.37 64.71 1.88
C ASN A 852 21.60 65.39 1.25
N ILE A 853 22.53 64.60 0.68
CA ILE A 853 23.66 65.15 -0.08
C ILE A 853 23.17 65.93 -1.30
N ILE A 854 22.22 65.37 -2.06
CA ILE A 854 21.61 66.03 -3.22
C ILE A 854 20.90 67.34 -2.78
N LEU A 855 20.14 67.30 -1.69
CA LEU A 855 19.43 68.48 -1.16
C LEU A 855 20.41 69.60 -0.75
N ASN A 856 21.49 69.26 -0.05
CA ASN A 856 22.52 70.20 0.41
C ASN A 856 23.42 70.71 -0.73
N GLY A 857 23.59 69.93 -1.81
CA GLY A 857 24.30 70.38 -3.02
C GLY A 857 23.50 71.38 -3.87
N LEU A 858 22.19 71.51 -3.62
CA LEU A 858 21.27 72.39 -4.34
C LEU A 858 20.98 73.71 -3.61
N THR A 859 21.34 73.83 -2.33
CA THR A 859 21.35 75.09 -1.57
C THR A 859 22.56 75.91 -1.92
#